data_AF-A0A0K8VBG5-F1
#
_entry.id   AF-A0A0K8VBG5-F1
#
_cell.length_a   1.000
_cell.length_b   1.000
_cell.length_c   1.000
_cell.angle_alpha   90.00
_cell.angle_beta   90.00
_cell.angle_gamma   90.00
#
_symmetry.space_group_name_H-M   'P 1'
#
loop_
_entity.id
_entity.type
_entity.pdbx_description
1 polymer ?
#
loop_
_entity_poly.entity_id
_entity_poly.type
_entity_poly.pdbx_seq_one_letter_code
_entity_poly.pdbx_strand_id
1 'polypeptide(L)'
;RKHRDPKKSSNTNRDNIYKEANTYVNNNPLAWVNTTIFDYKHQMLTGCLSLYTWTYADDIQSEEIFHPLGTIEPNPRKDGCAIVKLTFQCSSYENIQFPSMLAVLKYAEELHNGEVLSSDKLHENSKPISAMLSQYLRIDKVYEMHDQDRNALWSRRYEILAEAPEELSTLLHCVNWNERDEVAETWNLLQQWPTISVERSLELLDYAYPDPAVRSFAIRCLRFLRDEELLLYLLQLVQAMKHESYLDCDLVTFLLERALRNQRIGHYFFWHLRSEMQTLSMQTRFGLLLEGYLKGCKPHVPHLCKQLKVLDALKAGSLIAKKGSKEKGRKEMQDFLSSPSNSSIFQSIQNPLNPSFRCKGIQPEKCKVMDSKMRPLWIVLKNADQSCNDIYIIFKNGDDLRQDMLTLQMLRVMDQLWKNEGMDFRMNIYNCISMERRLGMIEVVLNAETIANIQKEKGMFSATSPFKKGSLFSWLKEYNRTEEEMNKAINEFTLSCAGYCVATYVLGVADRHSDNIMVKRNGQLFHIDFGHILGHFKEKFGVRRERVPFVLTHDFVYVISKGRNDRDSEEFLYFQNMCEKAFLVLRKHGCLILSLFSMMISTGLPELSSEKDLNYLKETLVLDYTEEKAREHFRSKFSEALVNSWKTSLNWASHNFSKNNKQ
;
A
#
# COMPACT_ATOMS: atom_id res chain seq x y z
N ARG A 1 19.69 47.20 39.33
CA ARG A 1 20.47 47.57 38.12
C ARG A 1 21.03 46.29 37.52
N LYS A 2 20.87 46.13 36.19
CA LYS A 2 21.20 44.99 35.31
C LYS A 2 20.18 43.83 35.28
N HIS A 3 19.18 44.03 34.42
CA HIS A 3 18.46 42.99 33.67
C HIS A 3 19.44 42.04 32.96
N ARG A 4 19.11 40.75 32.92
CA ARG A 4 19.59 39.79 31.93
C ARG A 4 18.36 39.15 31.27
N ASP A 5 18.24 39.33 29.96
CA ASP A 5 17.25 38.72 29.09
C ASP A 5 17.36 37.18 29.07
N PRO A 6 16.25 36.44 29.00
CA PRO A 6 16.24 35.06 28.55
C PRO A 6 15.77 35.00 27.09
N LYS A 7 16.72 35.08 26.15
CA LYS A 7 16.54 34.58 24.77
C LYS A 7 17.61 33.53 24.50
N LYS A 8 17.27 32.26 24.75
CA LYS A 8 17.94 31.10 24.15
C LYS A 8 16.87 30.10 23.73
N SER A 9 16.73 29.97 22.42
CA SER A 9 15.94 28.99 21.69
C SER A 9 16.29 27.56 22.14
N SER A 10 15.29 26.80 22.56
CA SER A 10 15.40 25.45 23.12
C SER A 10 15.40 24.32 22.10
N ASN A 11 15.44 24.60 20.79
CA ASN A 11 15.31 23.55 19.76
C ASN A 11 16.58 22.74 19.45
N THR A 12 17.72 23.02 20.10
CA THR A 12 18.98 22.27 19.91
C THR A 12 19.17 21.10 20.88
N ASN A 13 18.19 20.78 21.74
CA ASN A 13 18.36 19.76 22.77
C ASN A 13 17.90 18.35 22.38
N ARG A 14 17.11 18.14 21.32
CA ARG A 14 16.75 16.77 20.90
C ARG A 14 17.99 16.02 20.44
N ASP A 15 18.69 16.51 19.41
CA ASP A 15 19.86 15.82 18.85
C ASP A 15 21.02 15.66 19.84
N ASN A 16 21.18 16.60 20.78
CA ASN A 16 22.23 16.50 21.79
C ASN A 16 21.89 15.53 22.93
N ILE A 17 20.62 15.43 23.37
CA ILE A 17 20.20 14.41 24.35
C ILE A 17 20.27 13.01 23.72
N TYR A 18 19.87 12.85 22.44
CA TYR A 18 20.00 11.59 21.71
C TYR A 18 21.47 11.19 21.49
N LYS A 19 22.37 12.15 21.27
CA LYS A 19 23.82 11.89 21.15
C LYS A 19 24.51 11.60 22.48
N GLU A 20 24.15 12.31 23.56
CA GLU A 20 24.74 12.11 24.89
C GLU A 20 24.26 10.84 25.59
N ALA A 21 23.04 10.36 25.32
CA ALA A 21 22.55 9.09 25.83
C ALA A 21 23.23 7.88 25.14
N ASN A 22 23.63 8.04 23.87
CA ASN A 22 24.26 6.99 23.07
C ASN A 22 25.72 6.70 23.46
N THR A 23 26.39 7.58 24.21
CA THR A 23 27.82 7.47 24.52
C THR A 23 28.14 6.60 25.75
N TYR A 24 27.15 6.17 26.56
CA TYR A 24 27.42 5.60 27.88
C TYR A 24 26.72 4.27 28.24
N VAL A 25 26.01 3.60 27.33
CA VAL A 25 25.37 2.32 27.65
C VAL A 25 25.70 1.27 26.58
N ASN A 26 26.05 0.05 27.00
CA ASN A 26 26.14 -1.11 26.11
C ASN A 26 24.72 -1.36 25.53
N ASN A 27 24.48 -0.86 24.32
CA ASN A 27 23.16 -0.62 23.69
C ASN A 27 22.46 -1.90 23.16
N ASN A 28 22.02 -2.80 24.03
CA ASN A 28 21.06 -3.83 23.65
C ASN A 28 19.69 -3.53 24.29
N PRO A 29 18.81 -2.76 23.63
CA PRO A 29 17.49 -2.48 24.18
C PRO A 29 16.67 -3.78 24.30
N LEU A 30 16.15 -4.06 25.50
CA LEU A 30 15.48 -5.33 25.82
C LEU A 30 13.96 -5.25 25.60
N ALA A 31 13.37 -4.13 26.01
CA ALA A 31 11.94 -3.92 26.00
C ALA A 31 11.61 -2.44 25.88
N TRP A 32 10.46 -2.12 25.30
CA TRP A 32 9.96 -0.75 25.13
C TRP A 32 8.49 -0.64 25.51
N VAL A 33 8.02 0.56 25.83
CA VAL A 33 6.60 0.85 26.03
C VAL A 33 6.32 2.33 25.77
N ASN A 34 5.22 2.61 25.07
CA ASN A 34 4.74 3.97 24.82
C ASN A 34 3.44 4.21 25.59
N THR A 35 3.24 5.44 26.07
CA THR A 35 1.98 5.86 26.70
C THR A 35 1.72 7.33 26.39
N THR A 36 0.45 7.72 26.34
CA THR A 36 0.05 9.12 26.13
C THR A 36 0.19 9.93 27.42
N ILE A 37 0.25 11.26 27.33
CA ILE A 37 0.25 12.15 28.51
C ILE A 37 -1.18 12.47 28.96
N PHE A 38 -2.11 12.52 28.01
CA PHE A 38 -3.54 12.71 28.25
C PHE A 38 -4.28 11.40 27.96
N ASP A 39 -5.39 11.17 28.64
CA ASP A 39 -6.28 10.05 28.35
C ASP A 39 -7.33 10.40 27.28
N TYR A 40 -8.22 9.46 26.98
CA TYR A 40 -9.29 9.61 25.98
C TYR A 40 -10.36 10.65 26.37
N LYS A 41 -10.40 11.10 27.63
CA LYS A 41 -11.26 12.21 28.10
C LYS A 41 -10.51 13.54 28.10
N HIS A 42 -9.30 13.54 27.55
CA HIS A 42 -8.38 14.67 27.56
C HIS A 42 -7.91 15.06 28.95
N GLN A 43 -7.94 14.15 29.94
CA GLN A 43 -7.41 14.40 31.28
C GLN A 43 -5.94 14.00 31.33
N MET A 44 -5.10 14.84 31.93
CA MET A 44 -3.68 14.54 32.11
C MET A 44 -3.54 13.35 33.06
N LEU A 45 -2.72 12.36 32.70
CA LEU A 45 -2.47 11.20 33.54
C LEU A 45 -1.82 11.63 34.86
N THR A 46 -2.35 11.13 35.98
CA THR A 46 -1.84 11.39 37.33
C THR A 46 -1.70 10.10 38.13
N GLY A 47 -0.79 10.06 39.09
CA GLY A 47 -0.61 8.91 39.98
C GLY A 47 0.24 7.80 39.38
N CYS A 48 0.18 6.62 39.99
CA CYS A 48 1.03 5.47 39.64
C CYS A 48 0.39 4.62 38.53
N LEU A 49 1.12 4.42 37.43
CA LEU A 49 0.74 3.61 36.28
C LEU A 49 1.68 2.41 36.15
N SER A 50 1.12 1.27 35.78
CA SER A 50 1.87 0.06 35.44
C SER A 50 1.77 -0.17 33.94
N LEU A 51 2.90 -0.03 33.25
CA LEU A 51 3.03 -0.17 31.81
C LEU A 51 3.63 -1.54 31.46
N TYR A 52 2.93 -2.31 30.64
CA TYR A 52 3.34 -3.65 30.22
C TYR A 52 4.13 -3.55 28.92
N THR A 53 5.39 -3.99 28.94
CA THR A 53 6.34 -3.70 27.86
C THR A 53 6.23 -4.67 26.68
N TRP A 54 6.58 -4.20 25.50
CA TRP A 54 6.84 -5.00 24.29
C TRP A 54 8.33 -5.36 24.21
N THR A 55 8.68 -6.37 23.39
CA THR A 55 10.07 -6.81 23.23
C THR A 55 10.64 -6.38 21.88
N TYR A 56 11.91 -6.00 21.83
CA TYR A 56 12.58 -5.71 20.55
C TYR A 56 12.76 -6.96 19.68
N ALA A 57 12.69 -8.16 20.25
CA ALA A 57 12.73 -9.40 19.48
C ALA A 57 11.48 -9.60 18.61
N ASP A 58 10.35 -9.02 19.00
CA ASP A 58 9.10 -9.06 18.24
C ASP A 58 9.04 -7.96 17.16
N ASP A 59 9.84 -6.89 17.30
CA ASP A 59 9.91 -5.72 16.40
C ASP A 59 11.27 -5.65 15.69
N ILE A 60 11.37 -6.29 14.53
CA ILE A 60 12.62 -6.45 13.75
C ILE A 60 13.14 -5.12 13.15
N GLN A 61 12.48 -3.98 13.40
CA GLN A 61 12.53 -2.82 12.48
C GLN A 61 13.37 -1.62 12.94
N SER A 62 13.99 -1.61 14.13
CA SER A 62 14.77 -0.44 14.55
C SER A 62 16.00 -0.78 15.39
N GLU A 63 17.15 -0.19 15.01
CA GLU A 63 18.37 -0.13 15.81
C GLU A 63 18.34 1.02 16.84
N GLU A 64 17.25 1.80 16.89
CA GLU A 64 17.10 2.94 17.79
C GLU A 64 16.70 2.51 19.22
N ILE A 65 17.26 3.19 20.21
CA ILE A 65 16.98 2.95 21.64
C ILE A 65 15.53 3.28 22.01
N PHE A 66 14.92 4.25 21.32
CA PHE A 66 13.52 4.62 21.50
C PHE A 66 12.71 4.19 20.29
N HIS A 67 11.46 3.77 20.50
CA HIS A 67 10.58 3.30 19.43
C HIS A 67 9.32 4.19 19.33
N PRO A 68 9.45 5.45 18.87
CA PRO A 68 8.34 6.42 18.88
C PRO A 68 7.17 6.02 17.97
N LEU A 69 7.41 5.24 16.91
CA LEU A 69 6.38 4.69 16.03
C LEU A 69 5.69 3.43 16.60
N GLY A 70 6.18 2.93 17.74
CA GLY A 70 5.58 1.80 18.43
C GLY A 70 4.18 2.09 18.96
N THR A 71 3.38 1.03 19.07
CA THR A 71 2.02 1.12 19.64
C THR A 71 2.01 1.68 21.08
N ILE A 72 0.95 2.43 21.40
CA ILE A 72 0.63 2.86 22.77
C ILE A 72 -0.22 1.82 23.52
N GLU A 73 -0.66 0.75 22.86
CA GLU A 73 -1.47 -0.30 23.48
C GLU A 73 -0.58 -1.14 24.42
N PRO A 74 -1.04 -1.40 25.65
CA PRO A 74 -0.28 -2.21 26.59
C PRO A 74 -0.16 -3.66 26.08
N ASN A 75 0.98 -4.31 26.35
CA ASN A 75 1.15 -5.71 25.97
C ASN A 75 0.09 -6.60 26.67
N PRO A 76 -0.75 -7.35 25.92
CA PRO A 76 -1.78 -8.20 26.51
C PRO A 76 -1.21 -9.40 27.28
N ARG A 77 0.06 -9.78 27.03
CA ARG A 77 0.74 -10.92 27.70
C ARG A 77 1.34 -10.51 29.05
N LYS A 78 0.48 -10.08 29.99
CA LYS A 78 0.87 -9.52 31.28
C LYS A 78 1.78 -10.42 32.13
N ASP A 79 1.60 -11.74 32.04
CA ASP A 79 2.34 -12.71 32.86
C ASP A 79 3.75 -12.99 32.33
N GLY A 80 4.07 -12.57 31.10
CA GLY A 80 5.32 -12.89 30.41
C GLY A 80 6.14 -11.68 29.97
N CYS A 81 5.75 -10.46 30.36
CA CYS A 81 6.45 -9.24 29.98
C CYS A 81 7.03 -8.50 31.18
N ALA A 82 8.04 -7.66 30.95
CA ALA A 82 8.50 -6.72 31.97
C ALA A 82 7.42 -5.66 32.23
N ILE A 83 7.47 -5.07 33.42
CA ILE A 83 6.53 -4.04 33.86
C ILE A 83 7.34 -2.81 34.26
N VAL A 84 7.01 -1.67 33.67
CA VAL A 84 7.53 -0.36 34.06
C VAL A 84 6.49 0.32 34.94
N LYS A 85 6.87 0.69 36.16
CA LYS A 85 6.02 1.51 37.04
C LYS A 85 6.46 2.96 36.96
N LEU A 86 5.56 3.83 36.51
CA LEU A 86 5.78 5.26 36.39
C LEU A 86 4.79 6.00 37.29
N THR A 87 5.24 7.07 37.95
CA THR A 87 4.35 7.92 38.73
C THR A 87 4.35 9.32 38.14
N PHE A 88 3.20 9.75 37.65
CA PHE A 88 3.00 11.13 37.21
C PHE A 88 2.79 12.00 38.44
N GLN A 89 3.67 12.98 38.63
CA GLN A 89 3.58 13.91 39.75
C GLN A 89 2.32 14.75 39.61
N CYS A 90 1.46 14.66 40.62
CA CYS A 90 0.29 15.52 40.71
C CYS A 90 0.76 16.91 41.19
N SER A 91 0.56 17.95 40.38
CA SER A 91 0.67 19.32 40.86
C SER A 91 -0.48 19.61 41.85
N SER A 92 -0.46 20.76 42.53
CA SER A 92 -1.50 21.19 43.48
C SER A 92 -2.93 21.26 42.89
N TYR A 93 -3.07 21.12 41.57
CA TYR A 93 -4.33 21.09 40.85
C TYR A 93 -4.75 19.65 40.61
N GLU A 94 -5.80 19.20 41.32
CA GLU A 94 -6.50 17.95 40.98
C GLU A 94 -7.26 18.15 39.67
N ASN A 95 -7.06 17.27 38.69
CA ASN A 95 -7.75 17.21 37.38
C ASN A 95 -7.37 18.28 36.35
N ILE A 96 -6.15 18.21 35.81
CA ILE A 96 -5.75 18.98 34.62
C ILE A 96 -6.39 18.36 33.37
N GLN A 97 -7.13 19.15 32.59
CA GLN A 97 -7.74 18.73 31.32
C GLN A 97 -7.17 19.56 30.16
N PHE A 98 -6.96 18.92 29.01
CA PHE A 98 -6.59 19.61 27.77
C PHE A 98 -7.72 20.57 27.37
N PRO A 99 -7.41 21.77 26.86
CA PRO A 99 -8.43 22.73 26.45
C PRO A 99 -9.35 22.17 25.34
N SER A 100 -10.66 22.43 25.44
CA SER A 100 -11.60 22.10 24.36
C SER A 100 -11.27 22.89 23.08
N MET A 101 -11.72 22.39 21.92
CA MET A 101 -11.56 23.09 20.64
C MET A 101 -12.04 24.55 20.70
N LEU A 102 -13.20 24.81 21.30
CA LEU A 102 -13.71 26.18 21.46
C LEU A 102 -12.79 27.06 22.31
N ALA A 103 -12.16 26.51 23.34
CA ALA A 103 -11.22 27.25 24.18
C ALA A 103 -9.91 27.55 23.45
N VAL A 104 -9.39 26.60 22.68
CA VAL A 104 -8.20 26.81 21.83
C VAL A 104 -8.45 27.89 20.78
N LEU A 105 -9.59 27.82 20.08
CA LEU A 105 -9.96 28.81 19.06
C LEU A 105 -10.16 30.20 19.66
N LYS A 106 -10.82 30.31 20.81
CA LYS A 106 -10.96 31.58 21.53
C LYS A 106 -9.60 32.17 21.92
N TYR A 107 -8.68 31.34 22.39
CA TYR A 107 -7.31 31.77 22.71
C TYR A 107 -6.57 32.27 21.46
N ALA A 108 -6.72 31.59 20.32
CA ALA A 108 -6.15 32.03 19.05
C ALA A 108 -6.71 33.40 18.60
N GLU A 109 -8.02 33.62 18.74
CA GLU A 109 -8.65 34.92 18.47
C GLU A 109 -8.11 36.04 19.39
N GLU A 110 -7.92 35.74 20.67
CA GLU A 110 -7.34 36.67 21.66
C GLU A 110 -5.88 37.03 21.30
N LEU A 111 -5.08 36.05 20.84
CA LEU A 111 -3.72 36.29 20.34
C LEU A 111 -3.73 37.21 19.11
N HIS A 112 -4.60 36.96 18.14
CA HIS A 112 -4.67 37.75 16.92
C HIS A 112 -5.08 39.20 17.19
N ASN A 113 -6.05 39.42 18.07
CA ASN A 113 -6.46 40.76 18.49
C ASN A 113 -5.34 41.52 19.22
N GLY A 114 -4.41 40.81 19.88
CA GLY A 114 -3.20 41.38 20.46
C GLY A 114 -2.11 41.71 19.44
N GLU A 115 -1.95 40.89 18.39
CA GLU A 115 -0.96 41.08 17.32
C GLU A 115 -1.33 42.20 16.33
N VAL A 116 -2.61 42.37 16.00
CA VAL A 116 -3.11 43.42 15.06
C VAL A 116 -2.75 44.84 15.55
N LEU A 117 -2.52 45.04 16.85
CA LEU A 117 -2.03 46.30 17.41
C LEU A 117 -0.52 46.55 17.18
N SER A 118 0.21 45.61 16.56
CA SER A 118 1.67 45.63 16.47
C SER A 118 2.28 45.33 15.09
N SER A 119 1.49 44.98 14.07
CA SER A 119 2.01 44.53 12.77
C SER A 119 1.57 45.39 11.56
N ASP A 120 1.81 46.70 11.63
CA ASP A 120 1.98 47.53 10.42
C ASP A 120 3.49 47.67 10.17
N LYS A 121 4.13 46.66 9.56
CA LYS A 121 5.41 46.82 8.82
C LYS A 121 5.97 45.53 8.22
N LEU A 122 6.43 45.72 6.98
CA LEU A 122 7.47 44.99 6.23
C LEU A 122 7.04 43.72 5.50
N HIS A 123 6.79 43.81 4.19
CA HIS A 123 7.19 42.79 3.19
C HIS A 123 7.20 43.38 1.76
N GLU A 124 7.95 44.46 1.52
CA GLU A 124 8.03 45.09 0.17
C GLU A 124 9.14 44.49 -0.73
N ASN A 125 9.89 43.47 -0.28
CA ASN A 125 11.01 42.87 -1.04
C ASN A 125 11.22 41.35 -0.82
N SER A 126 10.21 40.62 -0.33
CA SER A 126 10.31 39.17 -0.12
C SER A 126 10.10 38.38 -1.41
N LYS A 127 10.83 37.26 -1.57
CA LYS A 127 10.61 36.30 -2.66
C LYS A 127 9.13 35.87 -2.70
N PRO A 128 8.53 35.62 -3.87
CA PRO A 128 7.20 35.04 -3.97
C PRO A 128 7.09 33.73 -3.17
N ILE A 129 5.93 33.44 -2.57
CA ILE A 129 5.73 32.19 -1.81
C ILE A 129 5.94 30.97 -2.66
N SER A 130 5.46 31.00 -3.90
CA SER A 130 5.71 29.94 -4.87
C SER A 130 7.20 29.62 -5.03
N ALA A 131 8.07 30.64 -5.02
CA ALA A 131 9.52 30.46 -5.10
C ALA A 131 10.12 29.91 -3.79
N MET A 132 9.58 30.28 -2.63
CA MET A 132 9.99 29.69 -1.34
C MET A 132 9.55 28.23 -1.24
N LEU A 133 8.26 27.95 -1.46
CA LEU A 133 7.69 26.61 -1.45
C LEU A 133 8.41 25.72 -2.45
N SER A 134 8.70 26.18 -3.68
CA SER A 134 9.34 25.37 -4.72
C SER A 134 10.66 24.71 -4.30
N GLN A 135 11.33 25.23 -3.27
CA GLN A 135 12.55 24.64 -2.70
C GLN A 135 12.25 23.37 -1.88
N TYR A 136 11.03 23.25 -1.35
CA TYR A 136 10.57 22.17 -0.45
C TYR A 136 9.40 21.35 -1.02
N LEU A 137 8.77 21.77 -2.12
CA LEU A 137 7.73 21.02 -2.86
C LEU A 137 8.23 19.68 -3.42
N ARG A 138 9.55 19.50 -3.54
CA ARG A 138 10.20 18.27 -4.00
C ARG A 138 10.51 17.46 -2.74
N ILE A 139 9.71 16.40 -2.54
CA ILE A 139 9.70 15.53 -1.36
C ILE A 139 11.13 15.16 -0.92
N ASP A 140 11.34 15.20 0.40
CA ASP A 140 12.58 14.99 1.22
C ASP A 140 13.29 16.23 1.73
N LYS A 141 13.09 17.40 1.14
CA LYS A 141 13.70 18.63 1.69
C LYS A 141 12.95 19.24 2.86
N VAL A 142 11.69 18.86 3.07
CA VAL A 142 10.87 19.39 4.18
C VAL A 142 11.47 18.99 5.53
N TYR A 143 11.96 17.74 5.65
CA TYR A 143 12.64 17.26 6.85
C TYR A 143 14.03 17.87 7.05
N GLU A 144 14.68 18.32 5.98
CA GLU A 144 15.98 19.01 6.00
C GLU A 144 15.86 20.54 6.13
N MET A 145 14.64 21.07 6.23
CA MET A 145 14.38 22.51 6.24
C MET A 145 15.00 23.19 7.45
N HIS A 146 15.80 24.23 7.21
CA HIS A 146 16.45 25.00 8.25
C HIS A 146 15.46 25.86 9.04
N ASP A 147 15.77 26.14 10.31
CA ASP A 147 14.94 26.97 11.21
C ASP A 147 14.55 28.33 10.61
N GLN A 148 15.46 28.95 9.85
CA GLN A 148 15.22 30.24 9.22
C GLN A 148 14.10 30.15 8.18
N ASP A 149 14.09 29.08 7.36
CA ASP A 149 13.09 28.86 6.33
C ASP A 149 11.75 28.45 6.94
N ARG A 150 11.77 27.64 8.01
CA ARG A 150 10.56 27.31 8.80
C ARG A 150 9.88 28.55 9.33
N ASN A 151 10.63 29.40 10.02
CA ASN A 151 10.12 30.64 10.59
C ASN A 151 9.61 31.60 9.50
N ALA A 152 10.31 31.67 8.36
CA ALA A 152 9.90 32.52 7.25
C ALA A 152 8.60 32.03 6.61
N LEU A 153 8.42 30.72 6.39
CA LEU A 153 7.18 30.15 5.87
C LEU A 153 6.02 30.30 6.87
N TRP A 154 6.26 30.01 8.15
CA TRP A 154 5.25 30.18 9.20
C TRP A 154 4.80 31.64 9.37
N SER A 155 5.71 32.61 9.23
CA SER A 155 5.35 34.04 9.26
C SER A 155 4.40 34.45 8.14
N ARG A 156 4.38 33.69 7.03
CA ARG A 156 3.54 33.93 5.83
C ARG A 156 2.40 32.92 5.68
N ARG A 157 2.02 32.23 6.77
CA ARG A 157 0.96 31.20 6.81
C ARG A 157 -0.37 31.62 6.17
N TYR A 158 -0.79 32.87 6.33
CA TYR A 158 -2.04 33.40 5.75
C TYR A 158 -1.96 33.56 4.23
N GLU A 159 -0.80 33.93 3.69
CA GLU A 159 -0.60 33.97 2.25
C GLU A 159 -0.56 32.54 1.66
N ILE A 160 0.02 31.56 2.37
CA ILE A 160 -0.03 30.14 1.95
C ILE A 160 -1.48 29.62 1.94
N LEU A 161 -2.27 29.93 2.97
CA LEU A 161 -3.69 29.58 3.02
C LEU A 161 -4.45 30.13 1.81
N ALA A 162 -4.13 31.35 1.37
CA ALA A 162 -4.81 32.01 0.26
C ALA A 162 -4.31 31.57 -1.13
N GLU A 163 -2.99 31.41 -1.31
CA GLU A 163 -2.37 31.20 -2.62
C GLU A 163 -1.97 29.74 -2.91
N ALA A 164 -1.72 28.93 -1.88
CA ALA A 164 -1.19 27.58 -2.01
C ALA A 164 -1.79 26.59 -0.98
N PRO A 165 -3.11 26.42 -0.93
CA PRO A 165 -3.77 25.59 0.08
C PRO A 165 -3.40 24.10 0.02
N GLU A 166 -3.02 23.59 -1.16
CA GLU A 166 -2.56 22.19 -1.35
C GLU A 166 -1.24 21.89 -0.62
N GLU A 167 -0.52 22.91 -0.14
CA GLU A 167 0.79 22.79 0.51
C GLU A 167 0.72 22.87 2.04
N LEU A 168 -0.45 22.57 2.60
CA LEU A 168 -0.70 22.51 4.04
C LEU A 168 0.31 21.61 4.77
N SER A 169 0.68 20.46 4.20
CA SER A 169 1.68 19.56 4.78
C SER A 169 3.02 20.26 5.03
N THR A 170 3.48 21.07 4.08
CA THR A 170 4.71 21.85 4.21
C THR A 170 4.61 22.87 5.34
N LEU A 171 3.46 23.55 5.46
CA LEU A 171 3.22 24.50 6.55
C LEU A 171 3.20 23.81 7.92
N LEU A 172 2.56 22.65 8.03
CA LEU A 172 2.47 21.90 9.29
C LEU A 172 3.85 21.42 9.80
N HIS A 173 4.80 21.19 8.90
CA HIS A 173 6.20 20.92 9.26
C HIS A 173 6.96 22.15 9.77
N CYS A 174 6.45 23.36 9.52
CA CYS A 174 7.02 24.59 10.05
C CYS A 174 6.55 24.90 11.47
N VAL A 175 5.45 24.29 11.92
CA VAL A 175 4.85 24.52 13.24
C VAL A 175 5.73 23.98 14.35
N ASN A 176 6.01 24.81 15.36
CA ASN A 176 6.61 24.36 16.60
C ASN A 176 5.53 23.84 17.57
N TRP A 177 5.27 22.53 17.51
CA TRP A 177 4.27 21.85 18.35
C TRP A 177 4.53 21.91 19.87
N ASN A 178 5.68 22.43 20.31
CA ASN A 178 5.96 22.69 21.73
C ASN A 178 5.47 24.07 22.20
N GLU A 179 5.09 24.97 21.28
CA GLU A 179 4.64 26.33 21.57
C GLU A 179 3.12 26.42 21.39
N ARG A 180 2.41 26.66 22.51
CA ARG A 180 0.94 26.65 22.53
C ARG A 180 0.31 27.71 21.61
N ASP A 181 0.99 28.83 21.40
CA ASP A 181 0.49 29.95 20.60
C ASP A 181 0.43 29.56 19.12
N GLU A 182 1.47 28.88 18.61
CA GLU A 182 1.49 28.35 17.24
C GLU A 182 0.51 27.20 17.04
N VAL A 183 0.34 26.32 18.05
CA VAL A 183 -0.65 25.24 18.00
C VAL A 183 -2.07 25.80 17.93
N ALA A 184 -2.39 26.80 18.75
CA ALA A 184 -3.70 27.44 18.74
C ALA A 184 -3.99 28.15 17.41
N GLU A 185 -3.00 28.86 16.88
CA GLU A 185 -3.08 29.49 15.56
C GLU A 185 -3.25 28.46 14.43
N THR A 186 -2.57 27.32 14.51
CA THR A 186 -2.74 26.22 13.55
C THR A 186 -4.18 25.70 13.55
N TRP A 187 -4.76 25.49 14.72
CA TRP A 187 -6.16 25.05 14.85
C TRP A 187 -7.13 26.07 14.26
N ASN A 188 -6.88 27.37 14.46
CA ASN A 188 -7.64 28.47 13.85
C ASN A 188 -7.53 28.46 12.32
N LEU A 189 -6.31 28.35 11.77
CA LEU A 189 -6.08 28.26 10.32
C LEU A 189 -6.84 27.07 9.71
N LEU A 190 -6.81 25.89 10.35
CA LEU A 190 -7.52 24.70 9.86
C LEU A 190 -9.04 24.87 9.79
N GLN A 191 -9.65 25.72 10.63
CA GLN A 191 -11.08 26.03 10.51
C GLN A 191 -11.38 26.78 9.21
N GLN A 192 -10.48 27.67 8.81
CA GLN A 192 -10.62 28.52 7.63
C GLN A 192 -10.05 27.89 6.36
N TRP A 193 -9.20 26.86 6.51
CA TRP A 193 -8.50 26.23 5.40
C TRP A 193 -9.49 25.56 4.43
N PRO A 194 -9.42 25.86 3.11
CA PRO A 194 -10.27 25.20 2.12
C PRO A 194 -9.97 23.70 2.03
N THR A 195 -10.92 22.89 1.58
CA THR A 195 -10.64 21.46 1.36
C THR A 195 -9.54 21.28 0.31
N ILE A 196 -8.60 20.39 0.58
CA ILE A 196 -7.51 20.04 -0.33
C ILE A 196 -7.83 18.74 -1.07
N SER A 197 -7.03 18.44 -2.10
CA SER A 197 -7.14 17.20 -2.86
C SER A 197 -7.06 15.94 -1.99
N VAL A 198 -7.63 14.84 -2.48
CA VAL A 198 -7.64 13.53 -1.80
C VAL A 198 -6.20 13.09 -1.52
N GLU A 199 -5.35 13.28 -2.51
CA GLU A 199 -3.91 13.00 -2.47
C GLU A 199 -3.23 13.67 -1.28
N ARG A 200 -3.45 14.99 -1.12
CA ARG A 200 -2.84 15.75 -0.03
C ARG A 200 -3.48 15.44 1.33
N SER A 201 -4.79 15.17 1.36
CA SER A 201 -5.47 14.82 2.61
C SER A 201 -5.07 13.44 3.17
N LEU A 202 -4.75 12.47 2.31
CA LEU A 202 -4.27 11.15 2.75
C LEU A 202 -2.89 11.23 3.41
N GLU A 203 -2.03 12.15 2.96
CA GLU A 203 -0.71 12.43 3.58
C GLU A 203 -0.88 12.81 5.06
N LEU A 204 -1.89 13.61 5.38
CA LEU A 204 -2.19 14.10 6.74
C LEU A 204 -2.70 13.02 7.71
N LEU A 205 -2.85 11.77 7.26
CA LEU A 205 -3.23 10.62 8.08
C LEU A 205 -2.05 9.69 8.42
N ASP A 206 -0.86 10.00 7.92
CA ASP A 206 0.35 9.26 8.29
C ASP A 206 0.81 9.58 9.73
N TYR A 207 1.87 8.90 10.18
CA TYR A 207 2.39 9.04 11.54
C TYR A 207 3.04 10.39 11.85
N ALA A 208 3.43 11.18 10.84
CA ALA A 208 4.02 12.51 11.00
C ALA A 208 2.99 13.54 11.49
N TYR A 209 1.69 13.26 11.32
CA TYR A 209 0.60 14.16 11.71
C TYR A 209 -0.29 13.53 12.82
N PRO A 210 0.16 13.52 14.09
CA PRO A 210 -0.62 12.97 15.19
C PRO A 210 -1.66 13.95 15.78
N ASP A 211 -1.61 15.24 15.42
CA ASP A 211 -2.52 16.26 15.98
C ASP A 211 -3.99 16.00 15.60
N PRO A 212 -4.92 15.99 16.57
CA PRO A 212 -6.32 15.70 16.30
C PRO A 212 -7.00 16.68 15.35
N ALA A 213 -6.66 17.98 15.37
CA ALA A 213 -7.27 18.96 14.48
C ALA A 213 -6.81 18.77 13.03
N VAL A 214 -5.53 18.44 12.82
CA VAL A 214 -4.99 18.06 11.51
C VAL A 214 -5.70 16.82 10.96
N ARG A 215 -5.81 15.75 11.78
CA ARG A 215 -6.53 14.53 11.37
C ARG A 215 -8.01 14.77 11.09
N SER A 216 -8.68 15.59 11.91
CA SER A 216 -10.08 15.98 11.69
C SER A 216 -10.25 16.72 10.36
N PHE A 217 -9.33 17.62 10.03
CA PHE A 217 -9.30 18.32 8.74
C PHE A 217 -9.11 17.34 7.56
N ALA A 218 -8.21 16.36 7.69
CA ALA A 218 -8.01 15.34 6.68
C ALA A 218 -9.31 14.55 6.41
N ILE A 219 -10.00 14.12 7.47
CA ILE A 219 -11.30 13.44 7.34
C ILE A 219 -12.38 14.34 6.76
N ARG A 220 -12.37 15.65 7.06
CA ARG A 220 -13.27 16.63 6.43
C ARG A 220 -13.09 16.65 4.90
N CYS A 221 -11.87 16.57 4.40
CA CYS A 221 -11.57 16.50 2.96
C CYS A 221 -12.06 15.18 2.34
N LEU A 222 -11.87 14.05 3.06
CA LEU A 222 -12.25 12.72 2.58
C LEU A 222 -13.76 12.43 2.67
N ARG A 223 -14.52 13.22 3.43
CA ARG A 223 -15.94 12.98 3.73
C ARG A 223 -16.83 12.85 2.48
N PHE A 224 -16.47 13.52 1.39
CA PHE A 224 -17.25 13.53 0.14
C PHE A 224 -16.73 12.56 -0.93
N LEU A 225 -15.72 11.73 -0.61
CA LEU A 225 -15.24 10.70 -1.52
C LEU A 225 -16.38 9.77 -1.97
N ARG A 226 -16.44 9.46 -3.26
CA ARG A 226 -17.37 8.45 -3.77
C ARG A 226 -16.99 7.07 -3.24
N ASP A 227 -17.96 6.17 -3.13
CA ASP A 227 -17.76 4.82 -2.58
C ASP A 227 -16.70 4.03 -3.37
N GLU A 228 -16.66 4.23 -4.69
CA GLU A 228 -15.69 3.59 -5.59
C GLU A 228 -14.26 4.11 -5.37
N GLU A 229 -14.09 5.40 -5.12
CA GLU A 229 -12.80 6.01 -4.81
C GLU A 229 -12.33 5.64 -3.40
N LEU A 230 -13.25 5.60 -2.43
CA LEU A 230 -12.93 5.12 -1.09
C LEU A 230 -12.41 3.67 -1.11
N LEU A 231 -12.98 2.79 -1.93
CA LEU A 231 -12.50 1.42 -2.09
C LEU A 231 -11.06 1.35 -2.63
N LEU A 232 -10.59 2.35 -3.39
CA LEU A 232 -9.19 2.40 -3.85
C LEU A 232 -8.23 2.61 -2.67
N TYR A 233 -8.63 3.35 -1.64
CA TYR A 233 -7.76 3.73 -0.51
C TYR A 233 -8.12 3.03 0.81
N LEU A 234 -9.16 2.20 0.81
CA LEU A 234 -9.70 1.57 2.02
C LEU A 234 -8.66 0.75 2.78
N LEU A 235 -7.75 0.08 2.06
CA LEU A 235 -6.67 -0.68 2.69
C LEU A 235 -5.80 0.24 3.57
N GLN A 236 -5.26 1.32 2.99
CA GLN A 236 -4.44 2.31 3.69
C GLN A 236 -5.19 3.00 4.81
N LEU A 237 -6.44 3.39 4.59
CA LEU A 237 -7.25 4.04 5.64
C LEU A 237 -7.50 3.11 6.84
N VAL A 238 -7.68 1.80 6.61
CA VAL A 238 -7.76 0.83 7.71
C VAL A 238 -6.42 0.72 8.45
N GLN A 239 -5.29 0.81 7.75
CA GLN A 239 -3.97 0.80 8.40
C GLN A 239 -3.65 2.13 9.12
N ALA A 240 -4.15 3.27 8.64
CA ALA A 240 -3.98 4.55 9.31
C ALA A 240 -4.60 4.58 10.72
N MET A 241 -5.63 3.76 10.97
CA MET A 241 -6.18 3.56 12.31
C MET A 241 -5.15 2.98 13.30
N LYS A 242 -4.01 2.43 12.86
CA LYS A 242 -2.92 1.99 13.75
C LYS A 242 -2.17 3.17 14.39
N HIS A 243 -2.23 4.33 13.75
CA HIS A 243 -1.57 5.57 14.18
C HIS A 243 -2.47 6.48 15.03
N GLU A 244 -3.75 6.10 15.22
CA GLU A 244 -4.67 6.85 16.07
C GLU A 244 -4.35 6.65 17.54
N SER A 245 -4.40 7.72 18.33
CA SER A 245 -4.09 7.66 19.77
C SER A 245 -5.22 7.05 20.59
N TYR A 246 -6.46 7.07 20.10
CA TYR A 246 -7.62 6.59 20.83
C TYR A 246 -8.51 5.72 19.94
N LEU A 247 -9.42 4.98 20.58
CA LEU A 247 -10.36 4.09 19.89
C LEU A 247 -11.45 4.85 19.13
N ASP A 248 -11.91 5.96 19.70
CA ASP A 248 -12.87 6.86 19.09
C ASP A 248 -12.13 8.04 18.46
N CYS A 249 -12.30 8.20 17.14
CA CYS A 249 -11.75 9.30 16.37
C CYS A 249 -12.52 9.47 15.05
N ASP A 250 -12.28 10.59 14.36
CA ASP A 250 -12.95 10.93 13.12
C ASP A 250 -12.73 9.90 12.01
N LEU A 251 -11.52 9.32 11.91
CA LEU A 251 -11.20 8.29 10.92
C LEU A 251 -12.03 7.02 11.16
N VAL A 252 -12.09 6.56 12.42
CA VAL A 252 -12.88 5.39 12.82
C VAL A 252 -14.36 5.62 12.53
N THR A 253 -14.90 6.76 12.95
CA THR A 253 -16.31 7.11 12.75
C THR A 253 -16.63 7.19 11.27
N PHE A 254 -15.79 7.86 10.48
CA PHE A 254 -15.93 7.93 9.02
C PHE A 254 -15.96 6.53 8.39
N LEU A 255 -14.95 5.69 8.62
CA LEU A 255 -14.89 4.37 8.00
C LEU A 255 -16.06 3.47 8.42
N LEU A 256 -16.43 3.49 9.70
CA LEU A 256 -17.55 2.70 10.21
C LEU A 256 -18.88 3.16 9.59
N GLU A 257 -19.13 4.47 9.50
CA GLU A 257 -20.32 5.00 8.82
C GLU A 257 -20.38 4.57 7.35
N ARG A 258 -19.27 4.67 6.62
CA ARG A 258 -19.21 4.29 5.19
C ARG A 258 -19.42 2.80 5.01
N ALA A 259 -18.82 1.97 5.87
CA ALA A 259 -18.99 0.53 5.89
C ALA A 259 -20.43 0.10 6.21
N LEU A 260 -21.12 0.80 7.11
CA LEU A 260 -22.51 0.52 7.46
C LEU A 260 -23.50 0.95 6.37
N ARG A 261 -23.20 2.03 5.62
CA ARG A 261 -24.04 2.53 4.52
C ARG A 261 -23.89 1.73 3.23
N ASN A 262 -22.73 1.12 3.00
CA ASN A 262 -22.47 0.33 1.78
C ASN A 262 -21.87 -1.05 2.14
N GLN A 263 -22.66 -2.10 1.91
CA GLN A 263 -22.26 -3.48 2.22
C GLN A 263 -20.98 -3.93 1.47
N ARG A 264 -20.68 -3.40 0.27
CA ARG A 264 -19.42 -3.70 -0.44
C ARG A 264 -18.23 -3.12 0.30
N ILE A 265 -18.31 -1.87 0.77
CA ILE A 265 -17.28 -1.27 1.63
C ILE A 265 -17.18 -2.06 2.93
N GLY A 266 -18.30 -2.34 3.57
CA GLY A 266 -18.34 -3.11 4.80
C GLY A 266 -17.77 -4.53 4.68
N HIS A 267 -17.91 -5.18 3.52
CA HIS A 267 -17.30 -6.48 3.22
C HIS A 267 -15.77 -6.41 3.26
N TYR A 268 -15.17 -5.46 2.53
CA TYR A 268 -13.71 -5.31 2.53
C TYR A 268 -13.19 -4.77 3.86
N PHE A 269 -13.91 -3.85 4.51
CA PHE A 269 -13.61 -3.36 5.85
C PHE A 269 -13.53 -4.52 6.87
N PHE A 270 -14.51 -5.42 6.86
CA PHE A 270 -14.48 -6.62 7.71
C PHE A 270 -13.23 -7.47 7.49
N TRP A 271 -12.88 -7.76 6.23
CA TRP A 271 -11.74 -8.64 5.92
C TRP A 271 -10.40 -7.97 6.22
N HIS A 272 -10.25 -6.67 5.97
CA HIS A 272 -9.03 -5.91 6.31
C HIS A 272 -8.79 -5.84 7.82
N LEU A 273 -9.84 -5.64 8.63
CA LEU A 273 -9.74 -5.71 10.09
C LEU A 273 -9.42 -7.13 10.55
N ARG A 274 -10.16 -8.12 10.02
CA ARG A 274 -10.01 -9.53 10.43
C ARG A 274 -8.61 -10.08 10.15
N SER A 275 -8.00 -9.74 9.02
CA SER A 275 -6.67 -10.24 8.66
C SER A 275 -5.59 -9.87 9.67
N GLU A 276 -5.79 -8.78 10.41
CA GLU A 276 -4.86 -8.23 11.38
C GLU A 276 -5.23 -8.56 12.84
N MET A 277 -6.33 -9.30 13.09
CA MET A 277 -6.76 -9.69 14.45
C MET A 277 -5.77 -10.60 15.18
N GLN A 278 -4.80 -11.19 14.48
CA GLN A 278 -3.74 -11.99 15.12
C GLN A 278 -2.57 -11.12 15.60
N THR A 279 -2.51 -9.85 15.20
CA THR A 279 -1.55 -8.86 15.67
C THR A 279 -1.99 -8.38 17.05
N LEU A 280 -1.24 -8.77 18.09
CA LEU A 280 -1.63 -8.57 19.49
C LEU A 280 -1.94 -7.12 19.84
N SER A 281 -1.13 -6.17 19.34
CA SER A 281 -1.34 -4.74 19.58
C SER A 281 -2.66 -4.22 19.01
N MET A 282 -3.21 -4.87 17.98
CA MET A 282 -4.41 -4.41 17.27
C MET A 282 -5.69 -5.14 17.70
N GLN A 283 -5.58 -6.20 18.50
CA GLN A 283 -6.70 -7.09 18.85
C GLN A 283 -7.88 -6.36 19.47
N THR A 284 -7.63 -5.50 20.46
CA THR A 284 -8.67 -4.73 21.14
C THR A 284 -9.37 -3.78 20.18
N ARG A 285 -8.58 -2.96 19.47
CA ARG A 285 -9.08 -1.93 18.56
C ARG A 285 -9.90 -2.51 17.42
N PHE A 286 -9.32 -3.44 16.66
CA PHE A 286 -10.00 -4.04 15.51
C PHE A 286 -11.12 -4.98 15.95
N GLY A 287 -11.02 -5.61 17.12
CA GLY A 287 -12.09 -6.42 17.71
C GLY A 287 -13.34 -5.59 18.03
N LEU A 288 -13.17 -4.43 18.68
CA LEU A 288 -14.28 -3.52 18.99
C LEU A 288 -14.91 -2.93 17.72
N LEU A 289 -14.11 -2.56 16.73
CA LEU A 289 -14.61 -2.08 15.44
C LEU A 289 -15.40 -3.14 14.68
N LEU A 290 -14.89 -4.37 14.63
CA LEU A 290 -15.61 -5.51 14.07
C LEU A 290 -16.94 -5.73 14.80
N GLU A 291 -16.93 -5.68 16.13
CA GLU A 291 -18.16 -5.80 16.92
C GLU A 291 -19.17 -4.70 16.57
N GLY A 292 -18.73 -3.44 16.52
CA GLY A 292 -19.56 -2.30 16.14
C GLY A 292 -20.19 -2.47 14.76
N TYR A 293 -19.38 -2.85 13.77
CA TYR A 293 -19.85 -3.13 12.42
C TYR A 293 -20.86 -4.29 12.36
N LEU A 294 -20.56 -5.42 13.01
CA LEU A 294 -21.43 -6.60 13.02
C LEU A 294 -22.75 -6.34 13.74
N LYS A 295 -22.75 -5.52 14.80
CA LYS A 295 -23.98 -5.08 15.49
C LYS A 295 -24.80 -4.12 14.63
N GLY A 296 -24.15 -3.24 13.87
CA GLY A 296 -24.79 -2.26 13.00
C GLY A 296 -25.31 -2.83 11.67
N CYS A 297 -24.67 -3.87 11.13
CA CYS A 297 -25.02 -4.49 9.85
C CYS A 297 -25.47 -5.95 9.98
N LYS A 298 -26.47 -6.19 10.84
CA LYS A 298 -27.03 -7.54 11.09
C LYS A 298 -27.38 -8.35 9.83
N PRO A 299 -27.95 -7.77 8.75
CA PRO A 299 -28.26 -8.53 7.54
C PRO A 299 -27.02 -9.13 6.84
N HIS A 300 -25.84 -8.55 7.03
CA HIS A 300 -24.61 -9.04 6.41
C HIS A 300 -23.95 -10.17 7.20
N VAL A 301 -24.16 -10.23 8.52
CA VAL A 301 -23.54 -11.21 9.43
C VAL A 301 -23.68 -12.67 8.97
N PRO A 302 -24.87 -13.16 8.54
CA PRO A 302 -25.01 -14.55 8.08
C PRO A 302 -24.11 -14.89 6.89
N HIS A 303 -23.87 -13.94 5.98
CA HIS A 303 -22.99 -14.14 4.84
C HIS A 303 -21.53 -14.24 5.28
N LEU A 304 -21.09 -13.36 6.16
CA LEU A 304 -19.73 -13.39 6.73
C LEU A 304 -19.48 -14.67 7.53
N CYS A 305 -20.41 -15.08 8.39
CA CYS A 305 -20.32 -16.35 9.12
C CYS A 305 -20.20 -17.55 8.17
N LYS A 306 -20.91 -17.52 7.04
CA LYS A 306 -20.82 -18.59 6.04
C LYS A 306 -19.47 -18.59 5.33
N GLN A 307 -18.94 -17.43 4.98
CA GLN A 307 -17.59 -17.30 4.42
C GLN A 307 -16.52 -17.82 5.39
N LEU A 308 -16.68 -17.60 6.70
CA LEU A 308 -15.78 -18.16 7.73
C LEU A 308 -15.84 -19.69 7.77
N LYS A 309 -17.04 -20.29 7.72
CA LYS A 309 -17.17 -21.76 7.65
C LYS A 309 -16.51 -22.33 6.39
N VAL A 310 -16.66 -21.66 5.25
CA VAL A 310 -15.95 -22.01 4.01
C VAL A 310 -14.44 -21.93 4.21
N LEU A 311 -13.96 -20.87 4.85
CA LEU A 311 -12.54 -20.68 5.13
C LEU A 311 -11.97 -21.83 5.96
N ASP A 312 -12.66 -22.26 7.00
CA ASP A 312 -12.24 -23.37 7.87
C ASP A 312 -12.27 -24.71 7.14
N ALA A 313 -13.29 -24.95 6.30
CA ALA A 313 -13.33 -26.14 5.43
C ALA A 313 -12.14 -26.17 4.45
N LEU A 314 -11.79 -25.03 3.85
CA LEU A 314 -10.64 -24.92 2.95
C LEU A 314 -9.30 -25.08 3.68
N LYS A 315 -9.16 -24.58 4.92
CA LYS A 315 -8.00 -24.85 5.79
C LYS A 315 -7.82 -26.35 6.01
N ALA A 316 -8.88 -27.04 6.40
CA ALA A 316 -8.86 -28.49 6.62
C ALA A 316 -8.50 -29.24 5.33
N GLY A 317 -9.13 -28.90 4.20
CA GLY A 317 -8.82 -29.46 2.89
C GLY A 317 -7.37 -29.22 2.46
N SER A 318 -6.80 -28.06 2.80
CA SER A 318 -5.40 -27.74 2.50
C SER A 318 -4.41 -28.58 3.32
N LEU A 319 -4.72 -28.83 4.60
CA LEU A 319 -3.92 -29.74 5.43
C LEU A 319 -3.95 -31.17 4.89
N ILE A 320 -5.09 -31.63 4.36
CA ILE A 320 -5.22 -32.93 3.70
C ILE A 320 -4.37 -32.97 2.42
N ALA A 321 -4.48 -31.96 1.56
CA ALA A 321 -3.72 -31.88 0.30
C ALA A 321 -2.18 -31.85 0.49
N LYS A 322 -1.72 -31.41 1.67
CA LYS A 322 -0.30 -31.40 2.05
C LYS A 322 0.22 -32.77 2.49
N LYS A 323 -0.64 -33.75 2.78
CA LYS A 323 -0.24 -35.10 3.18
C LYS A 323 0.11 -35.95 1.96
N GLY A 324 1.16 -36.76 2.09
CA GLY A 324 1.57 -37.74 1.08
C GLY A 324 1.91 -37.14 -0.30
N SER A 325 1.76 -37.96 -1.34
CA SER A 325 1.96 -37.54 -2.72
C SER A 325 0.88 -36.55 -3.16
N LYS A 326 1.20 -35.70 -4.13
CA LYS A 326 0.28 -34.68 -4.67
C LYS A 326 -1.03 -35.30 -5.17
N GLU A 327 -0.94 -36.43 -5.87
CA GLU A 327 -2.11 -37.10 -6.45
C GLU A 327 -3.00 -37.72 -5.37
N LYS A 328 -2.41 -38.34 -4.35
CA LYS A 328 -3.14 -38.83 -3.18
C LYS A 328 -3.81 -37.69 -2.43
N GLY A 329 -3.06 -36.63 -2.12
CA GLY A 329 -3.59 -35.45 -1.44
C GLY A 329 -4.69 -34.74 -2.24
N ARG A 330 -4.59 -34.70 -3.58
CA ARG A 330 -5.65 -34.19 -4.45
C ARG A 330 -6.92 -35.02 -4.31
N LYS A 331 -6.83 -36.34 -4.43
CA LYS A 331 -7.99 -37.24 -4.32
C LYS A 331 -8.64 -37.13 -2.94
N GLU A 332 -7.87 -37.23 -1.86
CA GLU A 332 -8.39 -37.13 -0.50
C GLU A 332 -9.04 -35.77 -0.21
N MET A 333 -8.48 -34.68 -0.75
CA MET A 333 -9.06 -33.35 -0.67
C MET A 333 -10.39 -33.26 -1.45
N GLN A 334 -10.47 -33.84 -2.65
CA GLN A 334 -11.72 -33.90 -3.42
C GLN A 334 -12.78 -34.75 -2.71
N ASP A 335 -12.41 -35.90 -2.15
CA ASP A 335 -13.31 -36.77 -1.38
C ASP A 335 -13.84 -36.03 -0.13
N PHE A 336 -12.95 -35.32 0.58
CA PHE A 336 -13.31 -34.47 1.73
C PHE A 336 -14.33 -33.40 1.33
N LEU A 337 -14.09 -32.66 0.25
CA LEU A 337 -14.99 -31.61 -0.23
C LEU A 337 -16.32 -32.17 -0.78
N SER A 338 -16.33 -33.40 -1.28
CA SER A 338 -17.52 -34.06 -1.83
C SER A 338 -18.45 -34.60 -0.75
N SER A 339 -17.95 -34.83 0.47
CA SER A 339 -18.79 -35.31 1.56
C SER A 339 -20.00 -34.38 1.81
N PRO A 340 -21.21 -34.93 2.09
CA PRO A 340 -22.42 -34.11 2.24
C PRO A 340 -22.30 -32.99 3.28
N SER A 341 -21.63 -33.27 4.40
CA SER A 341 -21.38 -32.30 5.46
C SER A 341 -20.55 -31.11 4.96
N ASN A 342 -19.47 -31.35 4.22
CA ASN A 342 -18.59 -30.28 3.73
C ASN A 342 -19.16 -29.56 2.51
N SER A 343 -19.72 -30.29 1.55
CA SER A 343 -20.28 -29.71 0.32
C SER A 343 -21.42 -28.72 0.64
N SER A 344 -22.24 -29.02 1.66
CA SER A 344 -23.32 -28.12 2.11
C SER A 344 -22.84 -26.75 2.58
N ILE A 345 -21.61 -26.64 3.09
CA ILE A 345 -21.00 -25.39 3.57
C ILE A 345 -20.86 -24.38 2.42
N PHE A 346 -20.58 -24.86 1.21
CA PHE A 346 -20.33 -24.04 0.01
C PHE A 346 -21.61 -23.65 -0.74
N GLN A 347 -22.78 -24.10 -0.32
CA GLN A 347 -24.04 -23.75 -0.98
C GLN A 347 -24.38 -22.28 -0.76
N SER A 348 -24.97 -21.57 -1.72
CA SER A 348 -25.47 -20.18 -1.56
C SER A 348 -24.50 -19.24 -0.80
N ILE A 349 -23.24 -19.18 -1.23
CA ILE A 349 -22.22 -18.31 -0.61
C ILE A 349 -22.04 -17.02 -1.42
N GLN A 350 -21.73 -15.92 -0.76
CA GLN A 350 -21.22 -14.72 -1.42
C GLN A 350 -19.71 -14.88 -1.61
N ASN A 351 -19.19 -14.62 -2.81
CA ASN A 351 -17.76 -14.76 -3.08
C ASN A 351 -16.95 -13.76 -2.22
N PRO A 352 -15.99 -14.23 -1.40
CA PRO A 352 -15.19 -13.34 -0.55
C PRO A 352 -14.29 -12.36 -1.32
N LEU A 353 -13.86 -12.70 -2.54
CA LEU A 353 -13.01 -11.82 -3.35
C LEU A 353 -13.80 -10.67 -3.99
N ASN A 354 -15.05 -10.95 -4.38
CA ASN A 354 -15.97 -9.97 -4.94
C ASN A 354 -17.40 -10.31 -4.50
N PRO A 355 -17.95 -9.57 -3.52
CA PRO A 355 -19.26 -9.86 -2.93
C PRO A 355 -20.43 -9.61 -3.89
N SER A 356 -20.20 -9.20 -5.14
CA SER A 356 -21.23 -9.12 -6.17
C SER A 356 -21.59 -10.51 -6.71
N PHE A 357 -20.67 -11.47 -6.64
CA PHE A 357 -20.94 -12.83 -7.12
C PHE A 357 -21.57 -13.71 -6.03
N ARG A 358 -22.45 -14.62 -6.46
CA ARG A 358 -23.10 -15.64 -5.64
C ARG A 358 -22.75 -17.01 -6.17
N CYS A 359 -22.45 -17.96 -5.29
CA CYS A 359 -22.10 -19.32 -5.68
C CYS A 359 -23.18 -20.31 -5.20
N LYS A 360 -23.59 -21.25 -6.05
CA LYS A 360 -24.55 -22.31 -5.74
C LYS A 360 -23.96 -23.47 -4.95
N GLY A 361 -22.67 -23.72 -5.08
CA GLY A 361 -21.98 -24.85 -4.47
C GLY A 361 -20.55 -24.99 -4.98
N ILE A 362 -19.79 -25.90 -4.40
CA ILE A 362 -18.46 -26.27 -4.87
C ILE A 362 -18.55 -27.36 -5.96
N GLN A 363 -17.53 -27.43 -6.83
CA GLN A 363 -17.34 -28.49 -7.82
C GLN A 363 -16.05 -29.27 -7.50
N PRO A 364 -16.10 -30.23 -6.54
CA PRO A 364 -14.91 -30.93 -6.05
C PRO A 364 -14.10 -31.60 -7.15
N GLU A 365 -14.77 -32.17 -8.16
CA GLU A 365 -14.16 -32.86 -9.29
C GLU A 365 -13.24 -31.95 -10.11
N LYS A 366 -13.54 -30.64 -10.17
CA LYS A 366 -12.73 -29.64 -10.86
C LYS A 366 -11.65 -29.01 -9.97
N CYS A 367 -11.69 -29.22 -8.66
CA CYS A 367 -10.71 -28.69 -7.72
C CYS A 367 -9.35 -29.40 -7.87
N LYS A 368 -8.23 -28.67 -7.75
CA LYS A 368 -6.87 -29.21 -7.97
C LYS A 368 -5.92 -28.78 -6.86
N VAL A 369 -4.79 -29.48 -6.75
CA VAL A 369 -3.65 -29.07 -5.91
C VAL A 369 -2.56 -28.55 -6.83
N MET A 370 -2.16 -27.29 -6.66
CA MET A 370 -1.19 -26.63 -7.54
C MET A 370 0.25 -27.11 -7.30
N ASP A 371 1.09 -27.00 -8.34
CA ASP A 371 2.49 -27.41 -8.29
C ASP A 371 3.38 -26.32 -7.70
N SER A 372 3.31 -26.15 -6.38
CA SER A 372 4.12 -25.18 -5.64
C SER A 372 4.47 -25.73 -4.26
N LYS A 373 5.51 -25.15 -3.62
CA LYS A 373 6.04 -25.56 -2.31
C LYS A 373 4.93 -25.65 -1.25
N MET A 374 4.03 -24.67 -1.20
CA MET A 374 2.93 -24.63 -0.23
C MET A 374 1.66 -25.39 -0.66
N ARG A 375 1.68 -26.04 -1.84
CA ARG A 375 0.53 -26.75 -2.44
C ARG A 375 -0.81 -25.98 -2.33
N PRO A 376 -0.92 -24.78 -2.91
CA PRO A 376 -2.19 -24.03 -2.95
C PRO A 376 -3.32 -24.86 -3.55
N LEU A 377 -4.55 -24.61 -3.10
CA LEU A 377 -5.74 -25.26 -3.64
C LEU A 377 -6.32 -24.41 -4.77
N TRP A 378 -6.62 -25.06 -5.89
CA TRP A 378 -7.45 -24.51 -6.95
C TRP A 378 -8.89 -24.93 -6.68
N ILE A 379 -9.74 -23.97 -6.34
CA ILE A 379 -11.14 -24.18 -5.94
C ILE A 379 -12.05 -23.68 -7.05
N VAL A 380 -13.06 -24.49 -7.39
CA VAL A 380 -14.06 -24.14 -8.40
C VAL A 380 -15.44 -24.11 -7.75
N LEU A 381 -16.10 -22.97 -7.86
CA LEU A 381 -17.42 -22.70 -7.30
C LEU A 381 -18.41 -22.48 -8.44
N LYS A 382 -19.54 -23.17 -8.41
CA LYS A 382 -20.59 -23.01 -9.41
C LYS A 382 -21.24 -21.64 -9.26
N ASN A 383 -21.25 -20.86 -10.33
CA ASN A 383 -21.91 -19.55 -10.33
C ASN A 383 -23.42 -19.70 -10.16
N ALA A 384 -24.04 -18.81 -9.38
CA ALA A 384 -25.48 -18.79 -9.24
C ALA A 384 -26.17 -18.32 -10.53
N ASP A 385 -25.57 -17.37 -11.23
CA ASP A 385 -25.98 -16.94 -12.55
C ASP A 385 -25.58 -18.00 -13.58
N GLN A 386 -26.58 -18.57 -14.26
CA GLN A 386 -26.37 -19.66 -15.23
C GLN A 386 -25.78 -19.16 -16.55
N SER A 387 -25.84 -17.85 -16.82
CA SER A 387 -25.25 -17.22 -18.00
C SER A 387 -23.75 -16.98 -17.85
N CYS A 388 -23.23 -17.06 -16.63
CA CYS A 388 -21.85 -16.74 -16.30
C CYS A 388 -21.02 -18.01 -16.07
N ASN A 389 -19.71 -17.91 -16.32
CA ASN A 389 -18.77 -18.99 -16.01
C ASN A 389 -18.71 -19.29 -14.50
N ASP A 390 -18.28 -20.51 -14.18
CA ASP A 390 -17.91 -20.89 -12.82
C ASP A 390 -16.84 -19.93 -12.25
N ILE A 391 -16.79 -19.82 -10.93
CA ILE A 391 -15.88 -18.93 -10.21
C ILE A 391 -14.68 -19.74 -9.74
N TYR A 392 -13.48 -19.25 -10.08
CA TYR A 392 -12.23 -19.95 -9.85
C TYR A 392 -11.36 -19.17 -8.86
N ILE A 393 -10.91 -19.85 -7.80
CA ILE A 393 -10.18 -19.24 -6.69
C ILE A 393 -8.94 -20.07 -6.39
N ILE A 394 -7.81 -19.42 -6.18
CA ILE A 394 -6.62 -20.02 -5.58
C ILE A 394 -6.68 -19.73 -4.08
N PHE A 395 -6.79 -20.77 -3.27
CA PHE A 395 -6.68 -20.68 -1.82
C PHE A 395 -5.24 -21.00 -1.40
N LYS A 396 -4.58 -20.03 -0.77
CA LYS A 396 -3.21 -20.16 -0.24
C LYS A 396 -3.24 -20.23 1.28
N ASN A 397 -2.57 -21.24 1.81
CA ASN A 397 -2.41 -21.47 3.24
C ASN A 397 -0.92 -21.69 3.54
N GLY A 398 -0.29 -20.70 4.15
CA GLY A 398 1.14 -20.66 4.46
C GLY A 398 1.89 -19.47 3.86
N ASP A 399 1.27 -18.69 2.97
CA ASP A 399 1.86 -17.53 2.28
C ASP A 399 1.21 -16.23 2.77
N ASP A 400 2.01 -15.20 3.04
CA ASP A 400 1.50 -13.86 3.37
C ASP A 400 1.09 -13.12 2.09
N LEU A 401 -0.21 -12.81 1.94
CA LEU A 401 -0.76 -12.15 0.75
C LEU A 401 -0.91 -10.64 0.90
N ARG A 402 -0.43 -10.04 1.99
CA ARG A 402 -0.53 -8.59 2.22
C ARG A 402 0.26 -7.80 1.17
N GLN A 403 1.43 -8.30 0.74
CA GLN A 403 2.23 -7.67 -0.34
C GLN A 403 1.51 -7.73 -1.69
N ASP A 404 0.96 -8.89 -2.07
CA ASP A 404 0.13 -9.01 -3.28
C ASP A 404 -1.07 -8.06 -3.23
N MET A 405 -1.76 -8.00 -2.10
CA MET A 405 -2.94 -7.15 -1.91
C MET A 405 -2.59 -5.66 -2.04
N LEU A 406 -1.49 -5.21 -1.42
CA LEU A 406 -0.98 -3.84 -1.56
C LEU A 406 -0.60 -3.54 -3.02
N THR A 407 0.18 -4.42 -3.66
CA THR A 407 0.63 -4.21 -5.05
C THR A 407 -0.55 -4.13 -6.01
N LEU A 408 -1.53 -5.03 -5.89
CA LEU A 408 -2.74 -5.00 -6.70
C LEU A 408 -3.60 -3.77 -6.42
N GLN A 409 -3.67 -3.28 -5.19
CA GLN A 409 -4.35 -2.03 -4.87
C GLN A 409 -3.62 -0.83 -5.49
N MET A 410 -2.29 -0.77 -5.44
CA MET A 410 -1.51 0.27 -6.11
C MET A 410 -1.67 0.23 -7.64
N LEU A 411 -1.74 -0.97 -8.24
CA LEU A 411 -2.07 -1.11 -9.66
C LEU A 411 -3.46 -0.54 -10.00
N ARG A 412 -4.47 -0.70 -9.13
CA ARG A 412 -5.80 -0.09 -9.33
C ARG A 412 -5.75 1.43 -9.26
N VAL A 413 -4.96 1.98 -8.33
CA VAL A 413 -4.72 3.42 -8.25
C VAL A 413 -4.06 3.92 -9.53
N MET A 414 -2.97 3.28 -9.99
CA MET A 414 -2.29 3.64 -11.24
C MET A 414 -3.21 3.57 -12.46
N ASP A 415 -4.00 2.51 -12.58
CA ASP A 415 -4.99 2.35 -13.65
C ASP A 415 -6.06 3.45 -13.64
N GLN A 416 -6.54 3.84 -12.45
CA GLN A 416 -7.48 4.95 -12.32
C GLN A 416 -6.85 6.30 -12.69
N LEU A 417 -5.61 6.56 -12.27
CA LEU A 417 -4.87 7.78 -12.61
C LEU A 417 -4.69 7.92 -14.13
N TRP A 418 -4.33 6.83 -14.81
CA TRP A 418 -4.23 6.83 -16.26
C TRP A 418 -5.58 7.05 -16.95
N LYS A 419 -6.65 6.41 -16.46
CA LYS A 419 -8.00 6.59 -17.00
C LYS A 419 -8.52 8.02 -16.84
N ASN A 420 -8.19 8.69 -15.74
CA ASN A 420 -8.52 10.10 -15.53
C ASN A 420 -7.87 11.01 -16.58
N GLU A 421 -6.69 10.63 -17.10
CA GLU A 421 -5.98 11.31 -18.19
C GLU A 421 -6.36 10.76 -19.58
N GLY A 422 -7.46 10.01 -19.68
CA GLY A 422 -7.99 9.46 -20.94
C GLY A 422 -7.22 8.27 -21.51
N MET A 423 -6.37 7.62 -20.70
CA MET A 423 -5.56 6.47 -21.12
C MET A 423 -6.06 5.17 -20.47
N ASP A 424 -6.61 4.25 -21.28
CA ASP A 424 -6.98 2.90 -20.85
C ASP A 424 -5.91 1.89 -21.28
N PHE A 425 -5.01 1.55 -20.35
CA PHE A 425 -3.96 0.55 -20.57
C PHE A 425 -4.47 -0.90 -20.54
N ARG A 426 -5.78 -1.13 -20.43
CA ARG A 426 -6.37 -2.48 -20.48
C ARG A 426 -5.83 -3.40 -19.39
N MET A 427 -5.49 -2.82 -18.23
CA MET A 427 -4.92 -3.52 -17.08
C MET A 427 -5.87 -4.61 -16.59
N ASN A 428 -5.33 -5.80 -16.31
CA ASN A 428 -6.10 -6.89 -15.73
C ASN A 428 -5.67 -7.16 -14.28
N ILE A 429 -6.32 -6.44 -13.36
CA ILE A 429 -5.94 -6.40 -11.96
C ILE A 429 -6.87 -7.32 -11.16
N TYR A 430 -6.49 -8.59 -11.08
CA TYR A 430 -7.25 -9.63 -10.37
C TYR A 430 -7.40 -9.34 -8.87
N ASN A 431 -8.44 -9.89 -8.26
CA ASN A 431 -8.68 -9.72 -6.82
C ASN A 431 -7.78 -10.64 -5.99
N CYS A 432 -7.28 -10.09 -4.89
CA CYS A 432 -6.53 -10.81 -3.87
C CYS A 432 -6.99 -10.29 -2.51
N ILE A 433 -7.17 -11.19 -1.55
CA ILE A 433 -7.56 -10.81 -0.19
C ILE A 433 -6.78 -11.63 0.84
N SER A 434 -6.10 -10.95 1.74
CA SER A 434 -5.59 -11.54 2.97
C SER A 434 -6.75 -11.67 3.96
N MET A 435 -6.90 -12.84 4.59
CA MET A 435 -8.04 -13.13 5.47
C MET A 435 -7.61 -13.40 6.90
N GLU A 436 -6.46 -14.05 7.07
CA GLU A 436 -5.80 -14.34 8.35
C GLU A 436 -4.28 -14.35 8.12
N ARG A 437 -3.47 -14.48 9.18
CA ARG A 437 -2.01 -14.52 9.05
C ARG A 437 -1.58 -15.65 8.11
N ARG A 438 -0.84 -15.31 7.06
CA ARG A 438 -0.34 -16.24 6.03
C ARG A 438 -1.44 -17.07 5.35
N LEU A 439 -2.63 -16.50 5.18
CA LEU A 439 -3.76 -17.20 4.59
C LEU A 439 -4.68 -16.24 3.84
N GLY A 440 -5.06 -16.63 2.63
CA GLY A 440 -6.00 -15.85 1.85
C GLY A 440 -6.34 -16.46 0.48
N MET A 441 -6.95 -15.64 -0.36
CA MET A 441 -7.51 -16.07 -1.64
C MET A 441 -7.04 -15.16 -2.77
N ILE A 442 -6.87 -15.74 -3.95
CA ILE A 442 -6.53 -15.04 -5.19
C ILE A 442 -7.54 -15.45 -6.27
N GLU A 443 -8.04 -14.48 -7.02
CA GLU A 443 -8.89 -14.71 -8.19
C GLU A 443 -8.09 -15.33 -9.33
N VAL A 444 -8.66 -16.36 -9.97
CA VAL A 444 -8.09 -16.92 -11.19
C VAL A 444 -8.57 -16.14 -12.40
N VAL A 445 -7.62 -15.64 -13.18
CA VAL A 445 -7.89 -15.10 -14.51
C VAL A 445 -8.04 -16.24 -15.51
N LEU A 446 -9.24 -16.38 -16.08
CA LEU A 446 -9.53 -17.40 -17.09
C LEU A 446 -8.94 -17.06 -18.46
N ASN A 447 -8.77 -18.10 -19.29
CA ASN A 447 -8.25 -18.00 -20.65
C ASN A 447 -6.86 -17.33 -20.72
N ALA A 448 -6.05 -17.55 -19.69
CA ALA A 448 -4.68 -17.02 -19.59
C ALA A 448 -3.69 -18.15 -19.38
N GLU A 449 -2.49 -17.99 -19.95
CA GLU A 449 -1.37 -18.90 -19.75
C GLU A 449 -0.11 -18.12 -19.40
N THR A 450 0.80 -18.74 -18.65
CA THR A 450 2.12 -18.15 -18.39
C THR A 450 2.94 -18.13 -19.67
N ILE A 451 3.82 -17.15 -19.84
CA ILE A 451 4.75 -17.12 -20.98
C ILE A 451 5.58 -18.42 -21.01
N ALA A 452 6.00 -18.94 -19.85
CA ALA A 452 6.72 -20.21 -19.76
C ALA A 452 5.93 -21.39 -20.37
N ASN A 453 4.63 -21.50 -20.07
CA ASN A 453 3.77 -22.54 -20.63
C ASN A 453 3.61 -22.39 -22.14
N ILE A 454 3.39 -21.17 -22.63
CA ILE A 454 3.25 -20.87 -24.07
C ILE A 454 4.53 -21.29 -24.83
N GLN A 455 5.69 -20.91 -24.31
CA GLN A 455 6.99 -21.25 -24.90
C GLN A 455 7.25 -22.77 -24.90
N LYS A 456 6.84 -23.47 -23.85
CA LYS A 456 6.94 -24.94 -23.74
C LYS A 456 6.04 -25.63 -24.77
N GLU A 457 4.79 -25.17 -24.91
CA GLU A 457 3.81 -25.73 -25.86
C GLU A 457 4.27 -25.55 -27.31
N LYS A 458 4.78 -24.37 -27.67
CA LYS A 458 5.23 -24.06 -29.04
C LYS A 458 6.62 -24.63 -29.41
N GLY A 459 7.19 -25.47 -28.54
CA GLY A 459 8.38 -26.24 -28.85
C GLY A 459 9.66 -25.41 -28.96
N MET A 460 9.79 -24.31 -28.20
CA MET A 460 11.01 -23.49 -28.19
C MET A 460 12.25 -24.24 -27.67
N PHE A 461 12.06 -25.44 -27.08
CA PHE A 461 13.11 -26.27 -26.49
C PHE A 461 13.38 -27.59 -27.26
N SER A 462 13.39 -27.55 -28.60
CA SER A 462 13.97 -28.64 -29.41
C SER A 462 15.50 -28.55 -29.44
N ALA A 463 16.20 -29.68 -29.30
CA ALA A 463 17.67 -29.77 -29.35
C ALA A 463 18.30 -29.19 -30.64
N THR A 464 17.49 -28.93 -31.68
CA THR A 464 17.92 -28.43 -32.99
C THR A 464 17.71 -26.92 -33.21
N SER A 465 16.96 -26.21 -32.36
CA SER A 465 16.78 -24.75 -32.49
C SER A 465 16.24 -24.12 -31.18
N PRO A 466 17.11 -23.57 -30.31
CA PRO A 466 16.71 -23.07 -28.98
C PRO A 466 15.86 -21.78 -28.98
N PHE A 467 15.51 -21.24 -30.16
CA PHE A 467 14.82 -19.95 -30.29
C PHE A 467 13.91 -19.92 -31.53
N LYS A 468 12.76 -20.61 -31.49
CA LYS A 468 11.68 -20.32 -32.43
C LYS A 468 11.12 -18.92 -32.10
N LYS A 469 11.58 -17.91 -32.83
CA LYS A 469 11.07 -16.53 -32.73
C LYS A 469 9.54 -16.52 -32.86
N GLY A 470 8.87 -15.70 -32.05
CA GLY A 470 7.44 -15.46 -32.16
C GLY A 470 6.54 -16.55 -31.59
N SER A 471 6.97 -17.25 -30.54
CA SER A 471 6.15 -18.27 -29.86
C SER A 471 4.85 -17.67 -29.33
N LEU A 472 4.93 -16.49 -28.70
CA LEU A 472 3.78 -15.75 -28.20
C LEU A 472 2.90 -15.21 -29.33
N PHE A 473 3.52 -14.65 -30.37
CA PHE A 473 2.78 -14.18 -31.55
C PHE A 473 2.01 -15.31 -32.25
N SER A 474 2.64 -16.48 -32.39
CA SER A 474 2.01 -17.68 -32.97
C SER A 474 0.86 -18.18 -32.10
N TRP A 475 1.04 -18.20 -30.78
CA TRP A 475 -0.01 -18.58 -29.84
C TRP A 475 -1.21 -17.62 -29.92
N LEU A 476 -1.00 -16.30 -29.99
CA LEU A 476 -2.08 -15.33 -30.19
C LEU A 476 -2.82 -15.57 -31.52
N LYS A 477 -2.10 -15.87 -32.59
CA LYS A 477 -2.69 -16.13 -33.92
C LYS A 477 -3.60 -17.36 -33.96
N GLU A 478 -3.41 -18.34 -33.07
CA GLU A 478 -4.29 -19.53 -33.01
C GLU A 478 -5.68 -19.22 -32.46
N TYR A 479 -5.77 -18.23 -31.57
CA TYR A 479 -7.02 -17.81 -30.94
C TYR A 479 -7.66 -16.59 -31.61
N ASN A 480 -6.90 -15.86 -32.44
CA ASN A 480 -7.34 -14.64 -33.14
C ASN A 480 -7.08 -14.84 -34.63
N ARG A 481 -8.05 -15.45 -35.33
CA ARG A 481 -7.84 -16.02 -36.67
C ARG A 481 -8.03 -15.00 -37.77
N THR A 482 -8.92 -14.03 -37.56
CA THR A 482 -9.13 -12.93 -38.48
C THR A 482 -8.09 -11.84 -38.26
N GLU A 483 -7.81 -11.06 -39.30
CA GLU A 483 -6.89 -9.93 -39.21
C GLU A 483 -7.39 -8.88 -38.19
N GLU A 484 -8.70 -8.65 -38.12
CA GLU A 484 -9.33 -7.75 -37.16
C GLU A 484 -9.14 -8.22 -35.71
N GLU A 485 -9.43 -9.49 -35.42
CA GLU A 485 -9.21 -10.08 -34.10
C GLU A 485 -7.74 -10.03 -33.70
N MET A 486 -6.83 -10.34 -34.64
CA MET A 486 -5.39 -10.32 -34.39
C MET A 486 -4.90 -8.91 -34.10
N ASN A 487 -5.33 -7.91 -34.88
CA ASN A 487 -5.00 -6.51 -34.64
C ASN A 487 -5.54 -6.02 -33.29
N LYS A 488 -6.75 -6.43 -32.92
CA LYS A 488 -7.32 -6.14 -31.60
C LYS A 488 -6.50 -6.78 -30.48
N ALA A 489 -6.13 -8.06 -30.61
CA ALA A 489 -5.32 -8.75 -29.61
C ALA A 489 -3.91 -8.14 -29.46
N ILE A 490 -3.28 -7.75 -30.58
CA ILE A 490 -2.00 -7.02 -30.54
C ILE A 490 -2.18 -5.66 -29.85
N ASN A 491 -3.27 -4.93 -30.10
CA ASN A 491 -3.52 -3.67 -29.41
C ASN A 491 -3.74 -3.86 -27.89
N GLU A 492 -4.55 -4.85 -27.48
CA GLU A 492 -4.74 -5.21 -26.08
C GLU A 492 -3.40 -5.62 -25.43
N PHE A 493 -2.54 -6.35 -26.15
CA PHE A 493 -1.19 -6.71 -25.70
C PHE A 493 -0.31 -5.48 -25.54
N THR A 494 -0.24 -4.60 -26.55
CA THR A 494 0.60 -3.41 -26.54
C THR A 494 0.25 -2.47 -25.38
N LEU A 495 -1.05 -2.18 -25.17
CA LEU A 495 -1.50 -1.30 -24.11
C LEU A 495 -1.26 -1.90 -22.72
N SER A 496 -1.64 -3.17 -22.50
CA SER A 496 -1.43 -3.82 -21.20
C SER A 496 0.04 -4.03 -20.89
N CYS A 497 0.86 -4.36 -21.89
CA CYS A 497 2.32 -4.41 -21.76
C CYS A 497 2.87 -3.04 -21.35
N ALA A 498 2.44 -1.94 -21.96
CA ALA A 498 2.90 -0.59 -21.62
C ALA A 498 2.57 -0.23 -20.16
N GLY A 499 1.33 -0.48 -19.74
CA GLY A 499 0.89 -0.25 -18.36
C GLY A 499 1.70 -1.07 -17.34
N TYR A 500 1.88 -2.38 -17.57
CA TYR A 500 2.66 -3.22 -16.66
C TYR A 500 4.17 -2.92 -16.68
N CYS A 501 4.76 -2.57 -17.83
CA CYS A 501 6.17 -2.14 -17.89
C CYS A 501 6.42 -0.93 -16.99
N VAL A 502 5.56 0.08 -17.08
CA VAL A 502 5.69 1.31 -16.28
C VAL A 502 5.34 1.07 -14.82
N ALA A 503 4.24 0.38 -14.52
CA ALA A 503 3.86 0.09 -13.14
C ALA A 503 4.91 -0.74 -12.41
N THR A 504 5.45 -1.78 -13.05
CA THR A 504 6.45 -2.65 -12.40
C THR A 504 7.80 -1.98 -12.23
N TYR A 505 8.16 -1.07 -13.15
CA TYR A 505 9.29 -0.16 -12.98
C TYR A 505 9.11 0.73 -11.76
N VAL A 506 8.00 1.48 -11.70
CA VAL A 506 7.72 2.43 -10.60
C VAL A 506 7.65 1.71 -9.26
N LEU A 507 6.95 0.58 -9.18
CA LEU A 507 6.80 -0.19 -7.94
C LEU A 507 8.02 -1.03 -7.58
N GLY A 508 9.02 -1.14 -8.46
CA GLY A 508 10.20 -1.96 -8.25
C GLY A 508 9.89 -3.43 -8.03
N VAL A 509 8.95 -3.97 -8.81
CA VAL A 509 8.54 -5.38 -8.69
C VAL A 509 9.66 -6.29 -9.17
N ALA A 510 10.16 -7.13 -8.27
CA ALA A 510 11.29 -8.01 -8.54
C ALA A 510 10.88 -9.43 -8.99
N ASP A 511 11.87 -10.24 -9.36
CA ASP A 511 11.71 -11.66 -9.72
C ASP A 511 10.77 -11.85 -10.93
N ARG A 512 10.87 -10.95 -11.92
CA ARG A 512 10.02 -10.97 -13.12
C ARG A 512 10.60 -11.94 -14.16
N HIS A 513 10.07 -13.17 -14.16
CA HIS A 513 10.40 -14.22 -15.11
C HIS A 513 9.16 -14.75 -15.85
N SER A 514 9.36 -15.59 -16.87
CA SER A 514 8.28 -16.06 -17.75
C SER A 514 7.15 -16.86 -17.07
N ASP A 515 7.37 -17.42 -15.88
CA ASP A 515 6.29 -18.02 -15.07
C ASP A 515 5.40 -16.98 -14.35
N ASN A 516 5.90 -15.76 -14.10
CA ASN A 516 5.21 -14.72 -13.34
C ASN A 516 4.53 -13.66 -14.23
N ILE A 517 4.54 -13.89 -15.54
CA ILE A 517 3.87 -13.05 -16.53
C ILE A 517 2.93 -13.95 -17.33
N MET A 518 1.67 -13.54 -17.41
CA MET A 518 0.61 -14.27 -18.08
C MET A 518 0.02 -13.44 -19.21
N VAL A 519 -0.48 -14.11 -20.24
CA VAL A 519 -1.16 -13.49 -21.37
C VAL A 519 -2.49 -14.20 -21.58
N LYS A 520 -3.55 -13.40 -21.73
CA LYS A 520 -4.88 -13.89 -22.11
C LYS A 520 -4.97 -14.15 -23.60
N ARG A 521 -5.87 -15.06 -23.99
CA ARG A 521 -6.16 -15.37 -25.40
C ARG A 521 -6.58 -14.14 -26.22
N ASN A 522 -7.13 -13.11 -25.58
CA ASN A 522 -7.49 -11.84 -26.20
C ASN A 522 -6.34 -10.83 -26.29
N GLY A 523 -5.10 -11.21 -25.93
CA GLY A 523 -3.92 -10.36 -26.01
C GLY A 523 -3.52 -9.66 -24.69
N GLN A 524 -4.43 -9.49 -23.73
CA GLN A 524 -4.09 -8.77 -22.49
C GLN A 524 -2.98 -9.47 -21.70
N LEU A 525 -1.89 -8.75 -21.43
CA LEU A 525 -0.77 -9.15 -20.58
C LEU A 525 -1.02 -8.70 -19.14
N PHE A 526 -0.63 -9.54 -18.18
CA PHE A 526 -0.65 -9.16 -16.77
C PHE A 526 0.41 -9.92 -15.97
N HIS A 527 0.85 -9.29 -14.87
CA HIS A 527 1.83 -9.85 -13.95
C HIS A 527 1.11 -10.54 -12.79
N ILE A 528 1.73 -11.60 -12.24
CA ILE A 528 1.26 -12.32 -11.05
C ILE A 528 2.40 -12.49 -10.04
N ASP A 529 2.07 -12.88 -8.81
CA ASP A 529 3.04 -13.20 -7.74
C ASP A 529 3.93 -11.98 -7.38
N PHE A 530 3.43 -11.10 -6.51
CA PHE A 530 4.09 -9.83 -6.15
C PHE A 530 4.82 -9.90 -4.80
N GLY A 531 5.39 -11.06 -4.46
CA GLY A 531 6.08 -11.25 -3.19
C GLY A 531 7.36 -10.44 -2.98
N HIS A 532 7.78 -9.65 -3.99
CA HIS A 532 8.94 -8.76 -3.90
C HIS A 532 8.73 -7.41 -4.61
N ILE A 533 8.73 -6.30 -3.88
CA ILE A 533 8.51 -4.91 -4.36
C ILE A 533 9.55 -3.91 -3.82
N LEU A 534 9.49 -2.65 -4.26
CA LEU A 534 10.34 -1.53 -3.84
C LEU A 534 11.85 -1.77 -4.02
N GLY A 535 12.21 -2.58 -5.00
CA GLY A 535 13.62 -2.81 -5.34
C GLY A 535 14.37 -3.75 -4.39
N HIS A 536 13.64 -4.52 -3.57
CA HIS A 536 14.20 -5.63 -2.77
C HIS A 536 14.57 -6.84 -3.67
N PHE A 537 15.51 -6.62 -4.59
CA PHE A 537 15.93 -7.60 -5.59
C PHE A 537 16.77 -8.72 -4.94
N LYS A 538 16.41 -9.98 -5.20
CA LYS A 538 17.20 -11.13 -4.74
C LYS A 538 18.63 -11.12 -5.30
N GLU A 539 19.61 -11.24 -4.41
CA GLU A 539 21.00 -11.46 -4.79
C GLU A 539 21.34 -12.95 -4.84
N LYS A 540 22.19 -13.35 -5.79
CA LYS A 540 22.76 -14.70 -5.84
C LYS A 540 24.26 -14.59 -6.04
N PHE A 541 25.04 -15.12 -5.10
CA PHE A 541 26.51 -15.02 -5.09
C PHE A 541 27.04 -13.57 -5.16
N GLY A 542 26.39 -12.64 -4.46
CA GLY A 542 26.78 -11.22 -4.43
C GLY A 542 26.45 -10.44 -5.72
N VAL A 543 25.70 -11.02 -6.65
CA VAL A 543 25.22 -10.34 -7.86
C VAL A 543 23.70 -10.27 -7.86
N ARG A 544 23.16 -9.07 -8.11
CA ARG A 544 21.71 -8.85 -8.27
C ARG A 544 21.16 -9.68 -9.43
N ARG A 545 20.06 -10.41 -9.19
CA ARG A 545 19.37 -11.19 -10.23
C ARG A 545 18.72 -10.29 -11.28
N GLU A 546 18.07 -9.21 -10.84
CA GLU A 546 17.48 -8.20 -11.73
C GLU A 546 18.60 -7.30 -12.26
N ARG A 547 18.72 -7.21 -13.59
CA ARG A 547 19.75 -6.39 -14.27
C ARG A 547 19.17 -5.40 -15.26
N VAL A 548 17.84 -5.34 -15.33
CA VAL A 548 17.10 -4.46 -16.23
C VAL A 548 16.05 -3.70 -15.42
N PRO A 549 15.78 -2.44 -15.77
CA PRO A 549 14.86 -1.60 -15.00
C PRO A 549 13.41 -2.10 -15.05
N PHE A 550 13.01 -2.73 -16.15
CA PHE A 550 11.76 -3.49 -16.26
C PHE A 550 11.89 -4.55 -17.36
N VAL A 551 10.92 -5.47 -17.41
CA VAL A 551 10.91 -6.54 -18.39
C VAL A 551 10.39 -6.04 -19.74
N LEU A 552 11.28 -6.04 -20.73
CA LEU A 552 10.94 -5.93 -22.14
C LEU A 552 11.71 -7.02 -22.91
N THR A 553 11.01 -8.06 -23.35
CA THR A 553 11.66 -9.20 -24.04
C THR A 553 11.56 -9.08 -25.55
N HIS A 554 12.41 -9.81 -26.28
CA HIS A 554 12.33 -9.86 -27.74
C HIS A 554 10.98 -10.42 -28.22
N ASP A 555 10.36 -11.35 -27.48
CA ASP A 555 9.05 -11.90 -27.86
C ASP A 555 7.95 -10.83 -27.75
N PHE A 556 8.06 -9.91 -26.77
CA PHE A 556 7.11 -8.80 -26.62
C PHE A 556 7.26 -7.78 -27.76
N VAL A 557 8.51 -7.39 -28.07
CA VAL A 557 8.81 -6.51 -29.21
C VAL A 557 8.27 -7.12 -30.50
N TYR A 558 8.45 -8.42 -30.71
CA TYR A 558 7.96 -9.11 -31.89
C TYR A 558 6.44 -9.10 -32.01
N VAL A 559 5.70 -9.22 -30.90
CA VAL A 559 4.23 -9.10 -30.90
C VAL A 559 3.80 -7.67 -31.24
N ILE A 560 4.41 -6.68 -30.58
CA ILE A 560 4.09 -5.25 -30.76
C ILE A 560 4.34 -4.82 -32.21
N SER A 561 5.46 -5.22 -32.80
CA SER A 561 5.82 -4.94 -34.19
C SER A 561 5.08 -5.82 -35.22
N LYS A 562 3.98 -6.47 -34.83
CA LYS A 562 3.15 -7.33 -35.69
C LYS A 562 3.94 -8.43 -36.44
N GLY A 563 4.92 -9.02 -35.77
CA GLY A 563 5.77 -10.06 -36.33
C GLY A 563 6.90 -9.56 -37.24
N ARG A 564 7.14 -8.24 -37.29
CA ARG A 564 8.30 -7.63 -37.93
C ARG A 564 9.45 -7.52 -36.92
N ASN A 565 10.70 -7.65 -37.38
CA ASN A 565 11.89 -7.45 -36.54
C ASN A 565 12.36 -5.99 -36.52
N ASP A 566 11.45 -5.05 -36.78
CA ASP A 566 11.77 -3.65 -36.95
C ASP A 566 11.47 -2.85 -35.68
N ARG A 567 12.54 -2.41 -35.01
CA ARG A 567 12.45 -1.58 -33.80
C ARG A 567 12.08 -0.13 -34.12
N ASP A 568 12.16 0.27 -35.38
CA ASP A 568 11.78 1.59 -35.85
C ASP A 568 10.35 1.58 -36.45
N SER A 569 9.60 0.48 -36.26
CA SER A 569 8.21 0.38 -36.68
C SER A 569 7.32 1.39 -35.94
N GLU A 570 6.36 1.98 -36.66
CA GLU A 570 5.38 2.92 -36.10
C GLU A 570 4.65 2.34 -34.88
N GLU A 571 4.34 1.04 -34.90
CA GLU A 571 3.73 0.35 -33.76
C GLU A 571 4.62 0.33 -32.51
N PHE A 572 5.93 0.15 -32.68
CA PHE A 572 6.86 0.15 -31.56
C PHE A 572 7.11 1.56 -31.03
N LEU A 573 7.19 2.57 -31.91
CA LEU A 573 7.24 3.98 -31.49
C LEU A 573 5.98 4.38 -30.72
N TYR A 574 4.80 3.91 -31.14
CA TYR A 574 3.55 4.12 -30.41
C TYR A 574 3.61 3.50 -29.01
N PHE A 575 4.08 2.26 -28.88
CA PHE A 575 4.30 1.61 -27.58
C PHE A 575 5.23 2.42 -26.67
N GLN A 576 6.37 2.88 -27.19
CA GLN A 576 7.31 3.71 -26.43
C GLN A 576 6.66 5.01 -25.96
N ASN A 577 5.91 5.71 -26.83
CA ASN A 577 5.19 6.93 -26.48
C ASN A 577 4.17 6.69 -25.37
N MET A 578 3.42 5.58 -25.45
CA MET A 578 2.45 5.20 -24.40
C MET A 578 3.14 4.92 -23.06
N CYS A 579 4.30 4.26 -23.05
CA CYS A 579 5.11 4.08 -21.83
C CYS A 579 5.59 5.42 -21.25
N GLU A 580 6.10 6.33 -22.09
CA GLU A 580 6.54 7.66 -21.67
C GLU A 580 5.41 8.46 -21.03
N LYS A 581 4.23 8.50 -21.67
CA LYS A 581 3.04 9.17 -21.15
C LYS A 581 2.57 8.57 -19.83
N ALA A 582 2.50 7.24 -19.75
CA ALA A 582 2.12 6.53 -18.53
C ALA A 582 3.04 6.89 -17.35
N PHE A 583 4.35 6.93 -17.58
CA PHE A 583 5.33 7.30 -16.57
C PHE A 583 5.14 8.73 -16.08
N LEU A 584 4.96 9.69 -17.01
CA LEU A 584 4.76 11.10 -16.65
C LEU A 584 3.48 11.32 -15.84
N VAL A 585 2.41 10.59 -16.13
CA VAL A 585 1.18 10.65 -15.31
C VAL A 585 1.42 10.11 -13.90
N LEU A 586 2.06 8.95 -13.75
CA LEU A 586 2.38 8.45 -12.40
C LEU A 586 3.28 9.41 -11.63
N ARG A 587 4.24 10.03 -12.32
CA ARG A 587 5.12 11.05 -11.74
C ARG A 587 4.36 12.28 -11.26
N LYS A 588 3.39 12.78 -12.04
CA LYS A 588 2.53 13.91 -11.65
C LYS A 588 1.80 13.62 -10.34
N HIS A 589 1.42 12.37 -10.10
CA HIS A 589 0.77 11.91 -8.86
C HIS A 589 1.73 11.20 -7.89
N GLY A 590 3.04 11.48 -7.98
CA GLY A 590 4.06 10.80 -7.17
C GLY A 590 3.88 11.00 -5.66
N CYS A 591 3.39 12.17 -5.24
CA CYS A 591 3.07 12.43 -3.83
C CYS A 591 2.03 11.45 -3.29
N LEU A 592 0.93 11.22 -4.02
CA LEU A 592 -0.10 10.23 -3.65
C LEU A 592 0.50 8.84 -3.52
N ILE A 593 1.29 8.41 -4.51
CA ILE A 593 1.91 7.08 -4.49
C ILE A 593 2.78 6.93 -3.24
N LEU A 594 3.60 7.93 -2.92
CA LEU A 594 4.44 7.95 -1.72
C LEU A 594 3.62 7.93 -0.43
N SER A 595 2.57 8.76 -0.31
CA SER A 595 1.70 8.77 0.87
C SER A 595 1.02 7.42 1.09
N LEU A 596 0.53 6.77 0.03
CA LEU A 596 -0.10 5.45 0.12
C LEU A 596 0.87 4.36 0.60
N PHE A 597 2.15 4.45 0.25
CA PHE A 597 3.18 3.56 0.79
C PHE A 597 3.61 3.95 2.21
N SER A 598 3.74 5.25 2.52
CA SER A 598 4.05 5.74 3.88
C SER A 598 3.06 5.22 4.92
N MET A 599 1.76 5.29 4.61
CA MET A 599 0.68 4.76 5.46
C MET A 599 0.75 3.24 5.71
N MET A 600 1.59 2.51 4.95
CA MET A 600 1.73 1.06 5.04
C MET A 600 3.00 0.63 5.80
N ILE A 601 3.89 1.55 6.22
CA ILE A 601 5.13 1.20 6.95
C ILE A 601 4.85 0.43 8.25
N SER A 602 3.83 0.84 9.00
CA SER A 602 3.46 0.22 10.29
C SER A 602 2.75 -1.13 10.18
N THR A 603 2.61 -1.67 8.97
CA THR A 603 1.89 -2.93 8.73
C THR A 603 2.73 -4.18 8.97
N GLY A 604 4.04 -4.02 9.19
CA GLY A 604 4.97 -5.13 9.36
C GLY A 604 5.15 -5.94 8.08
N LEU A 605 5.09 -5.27 6.93
CA LEU A 605 5.47 -5.85 5.65
C LEU A 605 7.02 -5.93 5.58
N PRO A 606 7.61 -7.08 5.21
CA PRO A 606 9.06 -7.23 5.21
C PRO A 606 9.82 -6.25 4.32
N GLU A 607 9.20 -5.77 3.25
CA GLU A 607 9.81 -4.92 2.22
C GLU A 607 9.41 -3.45 2.33
N LEU A 608 8.60 -3.15 3.35
CA LEU A 608 8.15 -1.81 3.66
C LEU A 608 8.11 -1.68 5.18
N SER A 609 9.29 -1.44 5.71
CA SER A 609 9.60 -1.47 7.13
C SER A 609 10.06 -0.12 7.66
N SER A 610 10.54 0.75 6.78
CA SER A 610 11.07 2.07 7.13
C SER A 610 10.85 3.06 5.99
N GLU A 611 11.01 4.35 6.29
CA GLU A 611 11.02 5.41 5.28
C GLU A 611 12.11 5.19 4.21
N LYS A 612 13.21 4.50 4.54
CA LYS A 612 14.28 4.21 3.58
C LYS A 612 13.78 3.36 2.41
N ASP A 613 12.79 2.50 2.64
CA ASP A 613 12.16 1.69 1.59
C ASP A 613 11.39 2.57 0.57
N LEU A 614 10.92 3.76 1.00
CA LEU A 614 10.26 4.72 0.11
C LEU A 614 11.24 5.43 -0.84
N ASN A 615 12.53 5.45 -0.53
CA ASN A 615 13.53 6.13 -1.38
C ASN A 615 13.57 5.54 -2.78
N TYR A 616 13.30 4.24 -2.93
CA TYR A 616 13.19 3.61 -4.24
C TYR A 616 12.16 4.32 -5.14
N LEU A 617 10.99 4.64 -4.61
CA LEU A 617 9.92 5.33 -5.35
C LEU A 617 10.37 6.74 -5.75
N LYS A 618 11.05 7.45 -4.85
CA LYS A 618 11.54 8.82 -5.09
C LYS A 618 12.60 8.84 -6.18
N GLU A 619 13.59 7.94 -6.09
CA GLU A 619 14.66 7.78 -7.08
C GLU A 619 14.11 7.33 -8.45
N THR A 620 13.03 6.56 -8.45
CA THR A 620 12.41 6.04 -9.68
C THR A 620 11.53 7.09 -10.36
N LEU A 621 10.71 7.81 -9.59
CA LEU A 621 9.81 8.84 -10.12
C LEU A 621 10.54 10.15 -10.43
N VAL A 622 11.75 10.38 -9.90
CA VAL A 622 12.57 11.59 -10.12
C VAL A 622 11.73 12.86 -9.98
N LEU A 623 11.04 12.97 -8.84
CA LEU A 623 10.11 14.08 -8.54
C LEU A 623 10.83 15.43 -8.49
N ASP A 624 12.14 15.41 -8.28
CA ASP A 624 13.02 16.56 -8.30
C ASP A 624 13.41 17.03 -9.70
N TYR A 625 13.16 16.25 -10.76
CA TYR A 625 13.49 16.64 -12.14
C TYR A 625 12.43 17.59 -12.74
N THR A 626 12.78 18.30 -13.82
CA THR A 626 11.75 18.89 -14.69
C THR A 626 11.07 17.78 -15.49
N GLU A 627 9.89 18.05 -16.06
CA GLU A 627 9.19 17.05 -16.86
C GLU A 627 10.04 16.55 -18.04
N GLU A 628 10.78 17.45 -18.71
CA GLU A 628 11.68 17.11 -19.82
C GLU A 628 12.81 16.18 -19.36
N LYS A 629 13.48 16.52 -18.24
CA LYS A 629 14.54 15.68 -17.67
C LYS A 629 14.02 14.33 -17.20
N ALA A 630 12.83 14.29 -16.61
CA ALA A 630 12.19 13.05 -16.20
C ALA A 630 11.85 12.16 -17.41
N ARG A 631 11.39 12.77 -18.52
CA ARG A 631 11.16 12.09 -19.80
C ARG A 631 12.45 11.50 -20.37
N GLU A 632 13.54 12.27 -20.36
CA GLU A 632 14.86 11.80 -20.80
C GLU A 632 15.40 10.65 -19.94
N HIS A 633 15.24 10.76 -18.61
CA HIS A 633 15.58 9.70 -17.66
C HIS A 633 14.82 8.40 -17.98
N PHE A 634 13.50 8.47 -18.14
CA PHE A 634 12.71 7.29 -18.48
C PHE A 634 13.07 6.71 -19.86
N ARG A 635 13.32 7.56 -20.88
CA ARG A 635 13.80 7.13 -22.20
C ARG A 635 15.13 6.37 -22.11
N SER A 636 16.04 6.83 -21.26
CA SER A 636 17.30 6.14 -21.01
C SER A 636 17.06 4.74 -20.43
N LYS A 637 16.17 4.62 -19.43
CA LYS A 637 15.79 3.34 -18.82
C LYS A 637 15.07 2.41 -19.78
N PHE A 638 14.20 2.94 -20.63
CA PHE A 638 13.54 2.19 -21.70
C PHE A 638 14.57 1.65 -22.71
N SER A 639 15.53 2.48 -23.11
CA SER A 639 16.61 2.10 -24.02
C SER A 639 17.51 1.02 -23.40
N GLU A 640 17.83 1.13 -22.12
CA GLU A 640 18.58 0.13 -21.34
C GLU A 640 17.87 -1.23 -21.33
N ALA A 641 16.55 -1.24 -21.11
CA ALA A 641 15.72 -2.45 -21.17
C ALA A 641 15.70 -3.04 -22.59
N LEU A 642 15.55 -2.21 -23.62
CA LEU A 642 15.50 -2.62 -25.02
C LEU A 642 16.83 -3.24 -25.49
N VAL A 643 17.97 -2.64 -25.16
CA VAL A 643 19.31 -3.16 -25.49
C VAL A 643 19.53 -4.53 -24.83
N ASN A 644 19.04 -4.71 -23.59
CA ASN A 644 19.18 -5.95 -22.86
C ASN A 644 18.05 -6.97 -23.11
N SER A 645 17.09 -6.67 -23.99
CA SER A 645 15.93 -7.55 -24.28
C SER A 645 16.29 -8.99 -24.67
N TRP A 646 17.38 -9.16 -25.44
CA TRP A 646 17.91 -10.48 -25.80
C TRP A 646 18.48 -11.23 -24.58
N LYS A 647 19.23 -10.53 -23.71
CA LYS A 647 19.76 -11.10 -22.47
C LYS A 647 18.64 -11.51 -21.52
N THR A 648 17.59 -10.70 -21.39
CA THR A 648 16.40 -11.03 -20.60
C THR A 648 15.71 -12.29 -21.13
N SER A 649 15.55 -12.40 -22.45
CA SER A 649 14.98 -13.59 -23.10
C SER A 649 15.84 -14.85 -22.85
N LEU A 650 17.17 -14.71 -22.88
CA LEU A 650 18.11 -15.79 -22.57
C LEU A 650 18.07 -16.21 -21.09
N ASN A 651 17.96 -15.24 -20.17
CA ASN A 651 17.80 -15.51 -18.74
C ASN A 651 16.49 -16.28 -18.47
N TRP A 652 15.40 -15.92 -19.14
CA TRP A 652 14.12 -16.64 -19.04
C TRP A 652 14.20 -18.07 -19.59
N ALA A 653 14.86 -18.26 -20.74
CA ALA A 653 15.10 -19.59 -21.28
C ALA A 653 15.91 -20.45 -20.28
N SER A 654 16.99 -19.90 -19.72
CA SER A 654 17.82 -20.58 -18.71
C SER A 654 17.02 -20.94 -17.46
N HIS A 655 16.15 -20.05 -16.96
CA HIS A 655 15.24 -20.31 -15.86
C HIS A 655 14.35 -21.53 -16.15
N ASN A 656 13.72 -21.56 -17.33
CA ASN A 656 12.84 -22.65 -17.75
C ASN A 656 13.59 -23.98 -17.92
N PHE A 657 14.80 -23.96 -18.49
CA PHE A 657 15.67 -25.16 -18.58
C PHE A 657 16.05 -25.71 -17.20
N SER A 658 16.42 -24.84 -16.26
CA SER A 658 16.80 -25.25 -14.90
C SER A 658 15.64 -25.91 -14.12
N LYS A 659 14.40 -25.56 -14.48
CA LYS A 659 13.18 -26.13 -13.91
C LYS A 659 12.83 -27.49 -14.54
N ASN A 660 12.98 -27.62 -15.86
CA ASN A 660 12.76 -28.91 -16.55
C ASN A 660 13.76 -30.00 -16.12
N ASN A 661 15.00 -29.63 -15.74
CA ASN A 661 15.99 -30.59 -15.23
C ASN A 661 15.80 -30.96 -13.74
N LYS A 662 14.85 -30.35 -13.03
CA LYS A 662 14.53 -30.62 -11.62
C LYS A 662 13.20 -31.37 -11.42
N GLN A 663 12.46 -31.61 -12.50
CA GLN A 663 11.37 -32.59 -12.56
C GLN A 663 11.96 -33.95 -12.92
#